data_AF-A0A533Y0L7-F1
#
_entry.id   AF-A0A533Y0L7-F1
#
_cell.length_a   1.000
_cell.length_b   1.000
_cell.length_c   1.000
_cell.angle_alpha   90.00
_cell.angle_beta   90.00
_cell.angle_gamma   90.00
#
_symmetry.space_group_name_H-M   'P 1'
#
loop_
_entity.id
_entity.type
_entity.pdbx_description
1 polymer ?
#
loop_
_entity_poly.entity_id
_entity_poly.type
_entity_poly.pdbx_seq_one_letter_code
_entity_poly.pdbx_strand_id
1 'polypeptide(L)'
;MSSRQPSVLWPLLALVALLVAALATNAIVDWVPWPSPFKRHLAATTLQFILLALAGGVLAAWWVGRGSRPIFKVSPHAMWLAVLVGIAAYAVGLSSLSLFRHQALLTGILDLGYYAQLAWEVSQLQIPRSSIWHDAVWGNHATFILAAAAPFLRLHPDPETLLVMQSIVLGLGAVPAYCLGRRVWAKPSAGAVTAGVYLLYPPLQFANLFDFHADTFATPILLTAFASIFAGKTGWALVWAGLLMLVKEDMALVSLTFGLYVAAVHRRPSGLGLAAAAVTVFALLIWVVIPNWTQTPYFSVHNRWRHLGNTPWELIASPVLHPDVFFGTILQPEHLGYLAMLVVPLAGLPLLAPEILAVGLPPLVSNLLSNIEMQYTIRGHYTAALTPILIAAAVVGSRRAATWAQERGWRPSAVLAAMAATSVIASVTFSPLPWSQDPFARKQFWDVNPRPAVVAIAARIPSSASVSAANHVGAHLALRNAIYPFPTGMDRADYVIVDVSGLDYIGSSPDSEAFRPLLRRLVETRPLVVVEDGLALFGHGEPSADTVARLVNLRQASPRDATPVGQFLLVARAVIPTQVAPRAMLRARYSWALRASGHAMPCVAEAMVSGGGVPVWESRRPMFHALLPAEHWTPGMVADDQAVFVVTENVPPGRYAWVVSPWLDGGSGLCRVKPQGAANLPVAEVHVRPW
;
A
#
# COMPACT_ATOMS: atom_id res chain seq x y z
N MET A 1 26.29 21.05 48.27
CA MET A 1 25.46 20.19 47.39
C MET A 1 26.32 19.75 46.22
N SER A 2 26.82 18.51 46.23
CA SER A 2 27.72 18.03 45.18
C SER A 2 26.95 17.83 43.88
N SER A 3 27.42 18.44 42.80
CA SER A 3 26.97 18.15 41.44
C SER A 3 27.40 16.73 41.10
N ARG A 4 26.54 15.73 41.35
CA ARG A 4 26.73 14.39 40.79
C ARG A 4 26.78 14.54 39.27
N GLN A 5 27.98 14.47 38.69
CA GLN A 5 28.10 14.34 37.24
C GLN A 5 27.32 13.09 36.83
N PRO A 6 26.39 13.18 35.88
CA PRO A 6 25.65 12.01 35.41
C PRO A 6 26.66 10.98 34.88
N SER A 7 26.61 9.75 35.38
CA SER A 7 27.58 8.71 35.04
C SER A 7 27.61 8.44 33.54
N VAL A 8 28.81 8.40 32.94
CA VAL A 8 29.01 8.13 31.50
C VAL A 8 28.73 6.67 31.15
N LEU A 9 28.78 5.78 32.14
CA LEU A 9 28.70 4.34 31.95
C LEU A 9 27.35 3.87 31.40
N TRP A 10 26.22 4.33 31.93
CA TRP A 10 24.91 3.77 31.55
C TRP A 10 24.51 3.97 30.07
N PRO A 11 24.65 5.18 29.48
CA PRO A 11 24.31 5.40 28.07
C PRO A 11 25.27 4.68 27.13
N LEU A 12 26.55 4.60 27.50
CA LEU A 12 27.56 3.88 26.74
C LEU A 12 27.27 2.37 26.75
N LEU A 13 26.93 1.81 27.92
CA LEU A 13 26.52 0.40 28.04
C LEU A 13 25.24 0.12 27.25
N ALA A 14 24.24 0.99 27.32
CA ALA A 14 23.01 0.86 26.56
C ALA A 14 23.27 0.92 25.04
N LEU A 15 24.11 1.85 24.59
CA LEU A 15 24.51 1.96 23.19
C LEU A 15 25.26 0.70 22.72
N VAL A 16 26.25 0.25 23.48
CA VAL A 16 27.02 -0.96 23.16
C VAL A 16 26.10 -2.17 23.13
N ALA A 17 25.19 -2.31 24.08
CA ALA A 17 24.22 -3.40 24.10
C ALA A 17 23.31 -3.40 22.85
N LEU A 18 22.80 -2.23 22.44
CA LEU A 18 21.97 -2.11 21.25
C LEU A 18 22.74 -2.44 19.97
N LEU A 19 23.99 -2.00 19.84
CA LEU A 19 24.84 -2.30 18.68
C LEU A 19 25.22 -3.77 18.62
N VAL A 20 25.58 -4.37 19.76
CA VAL A 20 25.87 -5.81 19.84
C VAL A 20 24.62 -6.63 19.49
N ALA A 21 23.45 -6.25 20.00
CA ALA A 21 22.19 -6.91 19.66
C ALA A 21 21.86 -6.78 18.17
N ALA A 22 22.12 -5.62 17.55
CA ALA A 22 21.89 -5.40 16.12
C ALA A 22 22.78 -6.34 15.27
N LEU A 23 24.05 -6.48 15.66
CA LEU A 23 24.99 -7.40 14.99
C LEU A 23 24.61 -8.88 15.21
N ALA A 24 24.07 -9.22 16.38
CA ALA A 24 23.64 -10.58 16.71
C ALA A 24 22.26 -10.95 16.14
N THR A 25 21.54 -10.03 15.51
CA THR A 25 20.13 -10.22 15.14
C THR A 25 19.89 -11.40 14.20
N ASN A 26 20.75 -11.60 13.18
CA ASN A 26 20.64 -12.77 12.29
C ASN A 26 20.76 -14.07 13.08
N ALA A 27 21.75 -14.15 13.98
CA ALA A 27 21.96 -15.31 14.82
C ALA A 27 20.81 -15.55 15.80
N ILE A 28 20.13 -14.50 16.30
CA ILE A 28 18.95 -14.63 17.20
C ILE A 28 17.75 -15.17 16.43
N VAL A 29 17.51 -14.64 15.24
CA VAL A 29 16.33 -14.95 14.43
C VAL A 29 16.41 -16.37 13.86
N ASP A 30 17.61 -16.92 13.69
CA ASP A 30 17.83 -18.32 13.27
C ASP A 30 17.36 -19.36 14.30
N TRP A 31 17.11 -19.00 15.57
CA TRP A 31 16.57 -19.93 16.59
C TRP A 31 15.05 -20.10 16.51
N VAL A 32 14.37 -19.26 15.73
CA VAL A 32 12.91 -19.29 15.58
C VAL A 32 12.56 -20.03 14.28
N PRO A 33 11.67 -21.02 14.31
CA PRO A 33 11.23 -21.71 13.10
C PRO A 33 10.30 -20.81 12.27
N TRP A 34 10.87 -20.08 11.31
CA TRP A 34 10.09 -19.21 10.43
C TRP A 34 9.41 -19.98 9.30
N PRO A 35 8.17 -19.62 8.92
CA PRO A 35 7.45 -20.31 7.84
C PRO A 35 8.10 -20.17 6.46
N SER A 36 8.85 -19.10 6.24
CA SER A 36 9.59 -18.88 5.00
C SER A 36 10.85 -18.04 5.23
N PRO A 37 11.85 -18.13 4.32
CA PRO A 37 13.05 -17.30 4.39
C PRO A 37 12.75 -15.79 4.37
N PHE A 38 11.64 -15.40 3.73
CA PHE A 38 11.15 -14.02 3.72
C PHE A 38 10.80 -13.53 5.11
N LYS A 39 9.92 -14.25 5.81
CA LYS A 39 9.48 -13.85 7.16
C LYS A 39 10.64 -13.76 8.13
N ARG A 40 11.59 -14.70 8.02
CA ARG A 40 12.86 -14.64 8.76
C ARG A 40 13.63 -13.37 8.47
N HIS A 41 13.89 -13.06 7.20
CA HIS A 41 14.65 -11.88 6.83
C HIS A 41 13.92 -10.59 7.24
N LEU A 42 12.61 -10.50 7.01
CA LEU A 42 11.80 -9.37 7.44
C LEU A 42 11.91 -9.15 8.95
N ALA A 43 11.83 -10.21 9.76
CA ALA A 43 11.99 -10.12 11.21
C ALA A 43 13.40 -9.65 11.61
N ALA A 44 14.45 -10.22 11.00
CA ALA A 44 15.83 -9.82 11.28
C ALA A 44 16.09 -8.36 10.92
N THR A 45 15.72 -7.95 9.72
CA THR A 45 15.94 -6.59 9.23
C THR A 45 15.11 -5.59 10.03
N THR A 46 13.86 -5.92 10.37
CA THR A 46 13.02 -5.10 11.26
C THR A 46 13.67 -4.92 12.63
N LEU A 47 14.17 -6.00 13.24
CA LEU A 47 14.83 -5.94 14.55
C LEU A 47 16.15 -5.14 14.49
N GLN A 48 16.97 -5.32 13.46
CA GLN A 48 18.18 -4.51 13.25
C GLN A 48 17.85 -3.02 13.15
N PHE A 49 16.83 -2.67 12.37
CA PHE A 49 16.40 -1.27 12.23
C PHE A 49 15.89 -0.69 13.53
N ILE A 50 15.12 -1.45 14.30
CA ILE A 50 14.66 -1.02 15.62
C ILE A 50 15.86 -0.71 16.52
N LEU A 51 16.83 -1.61 16.58
CA LEU A 51 18.00 -1.45 17.44
C LEU A 51 18.89 -0.28 17.01
N LEU A 52 19.08 -0.08 15.70
CA LEU A 52 19.83 1.05 15.16
C LEU A 52 19.13 2.40 15.40
N ALA A 53 17.81 2.46 15.23
CA ALA A 53 17.03 3.67 15.53
C ALA A 53 17.15 4.03 17.02
N LEU A 54 16.97 3.06 17.91
CA LEU A 54 17.12 3.27 19.35
C LEU A 54 18.55 3.67 19.72
N ALA A 55 19.58 3.04 19.14
CA ALA A 55 20.98 3.37 19.38
C ALA A 55 21.29 4.82 18.99
N GLY A 56 20.84 5.26 17.80
CA GLY A 56 20.99 6.64 17.36
C GLY A 56 20.21 7.64 18.21
N GLY A 57 19.02 7.25 18.69
CA GLY A 57 18.24 8.03 19.67
C GLY A 57 19.00 8.23 20.99
N VAL A 58 19.58 7.16 21.54
CA VAL A 58 20.41 7.20 22.76
C VAL A 58 21.64 8.08 22.57
N LEU A 59 22.33 7.95 21.42
CA LEU A 59 23.48 8.78 21.05
C LEU A 59 23.12 10.28 20.98
N ALA A 60 22.04 10.61 20.29
CA ALA A 60 21.57 11.99 20.15
C ALA A 60 21.17 12.59 21.50
N ALA A 61 20.44 11.82 22.33
CA ALA A 61 20.11 12.23 23.69
C ALA A 61 21.36 12.46 24.54
N TRP A 62 22.34 11.56 24.47
CA TRP A 62 23.58 11.67 25.21
C TRP A 62 24.39 12.92 24.82
N TRP A 63 24.54 13.17 23.52
CA TRP A 63 25.25 14.33 22.99
C TRP A 63 24.57 15.65 23.40
N VAL A 64 23.26 15.79 23.15
CA VAL A 64 22.49 17.00 23.48
C VAL A 64 22.31 17.18 24.99
N GLY A 65 22.24 16.07 25.74
CA GLY A 65 22.08 16.06 27.19
C GLY A 65 23.27 16.69 27.93
N ARG A 66 24.48 16.66 27.33
CA ARG A 66 25.73 17.15 27.92
C ARG A 66 26.30 18.42 27.30
N GLY A 67 25.95 18.75 26.06
CA GLY A 67 26.41 19.96 25.40
C GLY A 67 26.07 21.21 26.20
N SER A 68 27.00 22.17 26.35
CA SER A 68 26.85 23.30 27.28
C SER A 68 26.17 24.54 26.69
N ARG A 69 26.02 24.66 25.36
CA ARG A 69 25.40 25.83 24.70
C ARG A 69 24.46 25.43 23.55
N PRO A 70 23.33 26.14 23.33
CA PRO A 70 22.62 26.04 22.05
C PRO A 70 23.56 26.51 20.95
N ILE A 71 23.66 25.74 19.86
CA ILE A 71 24.57 26.03 18.75
C ILE A 71 24.16 27.35 18.07
N PHE A 72 22.85 27.61 17.95
CA PHE A 72 22.28 28.87 17.43
C PHE A 72 20.96 29.23 18.12
N LYS A 73 20.63 30.53 18.21
CA LYS A 73 19.28 31.01 18.56
C LYS A 73 18.44 31.12 17.30
N VAL A 74 17.39 30.31 17.18
CA VAL A 74 16.44 30.38 16.05
C VAL A 74 15.18 31.10 16.51
N SER A 75 14.72 32.08 15.74
CA SER A 75 13.51 32.84 16.07
C SER A 75 12.25 31.96 15.90
N PRO A 76 11.15 32.25 16.64
CA PRO A 76 9.88 31.55 16.45
C PRO A 76 9.34 31.65 15.02
N HIS A 77 9.57 32.79 14.34
CA HIS A 77 9.20 33.00 12.95
C HIS A 77 9.98 32.08 12.01
N ALA A 78 11.30 31.94 12.21
CA ALA A 78 12.11 31.02 11.42
C ALA A 78 11.68 29.55 11.62
N MET A 79 11.26 29.18 12.84
CA MET A 79 10.71 27.84 13.09
C MET A 79 9.39 27.60 12.38
N TRP A 80 8.48 28.58 12.39
CA TRP A 80 7.24 28.49 11.63
C TRP A 80 7.48 28.43 10.13
N LEU A 81 8.40 29.25 9.61
CA LEU A 81 8.80 29.19 8.21
C LEU A 81 9.36 27.81 7.86
N ALA A 82 10.20 27.22 8.72
CA ALA A 82 10.70 25.85 8.52
C ALA A 82 9.58 24.81 8.49
N VAL A 83 8.54 24.96 9.32
CA VAL A 83 7.35 24.10 9.27
C VAL A 83 6.60 24.28 7.96
N LEU A 84 6.37 25.51 7.51
CA LEU A 84 5.68 25.77 6.23
C LEU A 84 6.46 25.23 5.03
N VAL A 85 7.79 25.40 5.03
CA VAL A 85 8.68 24.80 4.02
C VAL A 85 8.61 23.28 4.08
N GLY A 86 8.59 22.68 5.27
CA GLY A 86 8.42 21.24 5.45
C GLY A 86 7.08 20.73 4.90
N ILE A 87 5.98 21.46 5.14
CA ILE A 87 4.66 21.15 4.59
C ILE A 87 4.69 21.21 3.07
N ALA A 88 5.26 22.27 2.49
CA ALA A 88 5.36 22.42 1.04
C ALA A 88 6.22 21.31 0.42
N ALA A 89 7.38 21.00 1.01
CA ALA A 89 8.26 19.93 0.56
C ALA A 89 7.57 18.56 0.62
N TYR A 90 6.84 18.28 1.70
CA TYR A 90 6.04 17.06 1.84
C TYR A 90 4.96 17.02 0.76
N ALA A 91 4.10 18.04 0.68
CA ALA A 91 2.98 18.06 -0.25
C ALA A 91 3.45 17.90 -1.70
N VAL A 92 4.47 18.65 -2.13
CA VAL A 92 5.00 18.58 -3.50
C VAL A 92 5.68 17.23 -3.76
N GLY A 93 6.56 16.78 -2.87
CA GLY A 93 7.31 15.54 -3.06
C GLY A 93 6.41 14.30 -3.09
N LEU A 94 5.48 14.20 -2.14
CA LEU A 94 4.56 13.07 -2.04
C LEU A 94 3.49 13.10 -3.14
N SER A 95 3.04 14.29 -3.56
CA SER A 95 2.18 14.41 -4.77
C SER A 95 2.91 13.87 -6.00
N SER A 96 4.14 14.33 -6.23
CA SER A 96 4.92 13.90 -7.40
C SER A 96 5.08 12.39 -7.46
N LEU A 97 5.37 11.74 -6.32
CA LEU A 97 5.45 10.28 -6.25
C LEU A 97 4.11 9.60 -6.50
N SER A 98 3.02 10.07 -5.90
CA SER A 98 1.68 9.53 -6.16
C SER A 98 1.30 9.64 -7.65
N LEU A 99 1.64 10.75 -8.30
CA LEU A 99 1.40 10.95 -9.73
C LEU A 99 2.23 10.00 -10.60
N PHE A 100 3.53 9.83 -10.31
CA PHE A 100 4.36 8.87 -11.05
C PHE A 100 3.84 7.44 -10.91
N ARG A 101 3.37 7.05 -9.72
CA ARG A 101 2.74 5.74 -9.50
C ARG A 101 1.46 5.60 -10.31
N HIS A 102 0.61 6.62 -10.32
CA HIS A 102 -0.62 6.63 -11.12
C HIS A 102 -0.29 6.42 -12.60
N GLN A 103 0.61 7.23 -13.15
CA GLN A 103 1.03 7.12 -14.56
C GLN A 103 1.72 5.79 -14.89
N ALA A 104 2.33 5.12 -13.91
CA ALA A 104 2.92 3.79 -14.05
C ALA A 104 1.90 2.64 -13.92
N LEU A 105 0.60 2.94 -13.80
CA LEU A 105 -0.48 1.97 -13.56
C LEU A 105 -0.33 1.22 -12.24
N LEU A 106 0.06 1.91 -11.17
CA LEU A 106 0.22 1.35 -9.82
C LEU A 106 -0.84 1.82 -8.83
N THR A 107 -1.94 2.38 -9.36
CA THR A 107 -3.15 2.78 -8.62
C THR A 107 -4.34 1.96 -9.10
N GLY A 108 -5.29 1.65 -8.22
CA GLY A 108 -6.38 0.71 -8.50
C GLY A 108 -7.76 1.36 -8.70
N ILE A 109 -8.62 0.70 -9.46
CA ILE A 109 -10.04 1.06 -9.57
C ILE A 109 -10.78 0.86 -8.23
N LEU A 110 -10.38 -0.14 -7.44
CA LEU A 110 -11.04 -0.46 -6.17
C LEU A 110 -10.78 0.57 -5.07
N ASP A 111 -9.66 1.29 -5.14
CA ASP A 111 -9.28 2.32 -4.19
C ASP A 111 -9.43 3.71 -4.85
N LEU A 112 -8.42 4.21 -5.58
CA LEU A 112 -8.47 5.54 -6.21
C LEU A 112 -9.68 5.71 -7.13
N GLY A 113 -9.99 4.74 -7.98
CA GLY A 113 -11.12 4.82 -8.90
C GLY A 113 -12.47 4.93 -8.19
N TYR A 114 -12.68 4.17 -7.12
CA TYR A 114 -13.90 4.19 -6.30
C TYR A 114 -14.11 5.58 -5.69
N TYR A 115 -13.11 6.12 -5.01
CA TYR A 115 -13.21 7.46 -4.42
C TYR A 115 -13.31 8.57 -5.45
N ALA A 116 -12.63 8.43 -6.60
CA ALA A 116 -12.71 9.39 -7.70
C ALA A 116 -14.13 9.45 -8.27
N GLN A 117 -14.77 8.30 -8.50
CA GLN A 117 -16.14 8.26 -9.00
C GLN A 117 -17.13 8.90 -8.00
N LEU A 118 -17.05 8.54 -6.72
CA LEU A 118 -17.91 9.10 -5.69
C LEU A 118 -17.76 10.62 -5.57
N ALA A 119 -16.53 11.11 -5.44
CA ALA A 119 -16.26 12.54 -5.29
C ALA A 119 -16.59 13.33 -6.56
N TRP A 120 -16.45 12.72 -7.74
CA TRP A 120 -16.87 13.30 -9.01
C TRP A 120 -18.39 13.46 -9.08
N GLU A 121 -19.18 12.45 -8.72
CA GLU A 121 -20.65 12.57 -8.64
C GLU A 121 -21.08 13.69 -7.67
N VAL A 122 -20.46 13.78 -6.47
CA VAL A 122 -20.72 14.90 -5.54
C VAL A 122 -20.36 16.25 -6.19
N SER A 123 -19.27 16.33 -6.97
CA SER A 123 -18.88 17.56 -7.68
C SER A 123 -19.92 18.00 -8.72
N GLN A 124 -20.72 17.06 -9.24
CA GLN A 124 -21.82 17.32 -10.16
C GLN A 124 -23.18 17.51 -9.44
N LEU A 125 -23.16 17.63 -8.10
CA LEU A 125 -24.35 17.72 -7.25
C LEU A 125 -25.30 16.52 -7.41
N GLN A 126 -24.75 15.35 -7.74
CA GLN A 126 -25.48 14.09 -7.83
C GLN A 126 -25.35 13.28 -6.54
N ILE A 127 -26.23 12.28 -6.41
CA ILE A 127 -26.09 11.25 -5.38
C ILE A 127 -24.86 10.42 -5.74
N PRO A 128 -23.86 10.25 -4.85
CA PRO A 128 -22.59 9.63 -5.20
C PRO A 128 -22.73 8.12 -5.33
N ARG A 129 -23.24 7.65 -6.46
CA ARG A 129 -23.34 6.23 -6.79
C ARG A 129 -22.00 5.74 -7.31
N SER A 130 -21.60 4.54 -6.90
CA SER A 130 -20.43 3.90 -7.49
C SER A 130 -20.81 2.61 -8.20
N SER A 131 -20.71 2.63 -9.52
CA SER A 131 -20.87 1.43 -10.35
C SER A 131 -19.77 0.40 -10.13
N ILE A 132 -18.63 0.82 -9.55
CA ILE A 132 -17.54 -0.08 -9.12
C ILE A 132 -18.02 -1.01 -8.00
N TRP A 133 -18.94 -0.52 -7.15
CA TRP A 133 -19.54 -1.23 -6.02
C TRP A 133 -21.06 -1.39 -6.18
N HIS A 134 -21.49 -1.93 -7.31
CA HIS A 134 -22.90 -2.30 -7.58
C HIS A 134 -23.91 -1.13 -7.47
N ASP A 135 -23.50 0.07 -7.88
CA ASP A 135 -24.27 1.32 -7.80
C ASP A 135 -24.65 1.72 -6.37
N ALA A 136 -23.98 1.15 -5.37
CA ALA A 136 -24.19 1.53 -3.99
C ALA A 136 -23.62 2.93 -3.72
N VAL A 137 -24.40 3.77 -3.04
CA VAL A 137 -24.02 5.16 -2.75
C VAL A 137 -22.98 5.22 -1.64
N TRP A 138 -23.25 4.48 -0.56
CA TRP A 138 -22.36 4.33 0.59
C TRP A 138 -22.30 2.87 1.03
N GLY A 139 -22.43 1.94 0.08
CA GLY A 139 -22.48 0.50 0.39
C GLY A 139 -21.14 -0.08 0.83
N ASN A 140 -20.03 0.51 0.39
CA ASN A 140 -18.70 0.11 0.84
C ASN A 140 -18.25 0.93 2.07
N HIS A 141 -18.29 2.27 1.99
CA HIS A 141 -17.96 3.16 3.11
C HIS A 141 -18.81 4.44 3.13
N ALA A 142 -19.21 4.88 4.32
CA ALA A 142 -19.94 6.13 4.55
C ALA A 142 -18.96 7.32 4.63
N THR A 143 -18.56 7.83 3.47
CA THR A 143 -17.44 8.80 3.32
C THR A 143 -17.92 10.19 2.94
N PHE A 144 -18.73 10.81 3.81
CA PHE A 144 -19.32 12.14 3.56
C PHE A 144 -18.27 13.25 3.39
N ILE A 145 -17.06 13.07 3.92
CA ILE A 145 -15.93 13.99 3.80
C ILE A 145 -15.52 14.26 2.36
N LEU A 146 -15.87 13.38 1.40
CA LEU A 146 -15.63 13.60 -0.02
C LEU A 146 -16.32 14.86 -0.56
N ALA A 147 -17.34 15.39 0.14
CA ALA A 147 -17.91 16.70 -0.17
C ALA A 147 -16.88 17.84 -0.08
N ALA A 148 -15.83 17.69 0.75
CA ALA A 148 -14.71 18.64 0.80
C ALA A 148 -13.79 18.53 -0.42
N ALA A 149 -13.74 17.36 -1.06
CA ALA A 149 -12.93 17.11 -2.26
C ALA A 149 -13.63 17.57 -3.55
N ALA A 150 -14.97 17.53 -3.55
CA ALA A 150 -15.80 17.81 -4.71
C ALA A 150 -15.52 19.14 -5.42
N PRO A 151 -15.30 20.29 -4.74
CA PRO A 151 -14.98 21.55 -5.42
C PRO A 151 -13.67 21.49 -6.20
N PHE A 152 -12.68 20.76 -5.71
CA PHE A 152 -11.38 20.63 -6.37
C PHE A 152 -11.48 19.75 -7.61
N LEU A 153 -12.22 18.64 -7.53
CA LEU A 153 -12.54 17.81 -8.71
C LEU A 153 -13.38 18.56 -9.75
N ARG A 154 -14.21 19.51 -9.32
CA ARG A 154 -14.97 20.36 -10.25
C ARG A 154 -14.05 21.28 -11.06
N LEU A 155 -12.99 21.80 -10.42
CA LEU A 155 -11.99 22.67 -11.06
C LEU A 155 -10.99 21.89 -11.91
N HIS A 156 -10.59 20.70 -11.46
CA HIS A 156 -9.67 19.81 -12.16
C HIS A 156 -10.23 18.38 -12.15
N PRO A 157 -11.04 18.00 -13.15
CA PRO A 157 -11.75 16.72 -13.20
C PRO A 157 -10.81 15.60 -13.64
N ASP A 158 -9.93 15.20 -12.72
CA ASP A 158 -8.98 14.10 -12.90
C ASP A 158 -8.78 13.37 -11.56
N PRO A 159 -8.66 12.03 -11.53
CA PRO A 159 -8.33 11.27 -10.32
C PRO A 159 -7.05 11.76 -9.61
N GLU A 160 -6.07 12.26 -10.37
CA GLU A 160 -4.83 12.84 -9.85
C GLU A 160 -5.09 13.98 -8.85
N THR A 161 -6.19 14.73 -9.01
CA THR A 161 -6.60 15.80 -8.08
C THR A 161 -6.75 15.29 -6.65
N LEU A 162 -7.30 14.08 -6.48
CA LEU A 162 -7.47 13.47 -5.15
C LEU A 162 -6.12 13.10 -4.53
N LEU A 163 -5.18 12.58 -5.33
CA LEU A 163 -3.84 12.22 -4.86
C LEU A 163 -3.08 13.46 -4.35
N VAL A 164 -3.12 14.56 -5.11
CA VAL A 164 -2.49 15.83 -4.73
C VAL A 164 -3.15 16.40 -3.47
N MET A 165 -4.48 16.38 -3.41
CA MET A 165 -5.24 16.86 -2.26
C MET A 165 -4.89 16.07 -0.99
N GLN A 166 -4.80 14.74 -1.07
CA GLN A 166 -4.39 13.89 0.06
C GLN A 166 -3.03 14.30 0.62
N SER A 167 -2.04 14.56 -0.26
CA SER A 167 -0.73 15.03 0.16
C SER A 167 -0.73 16.40 0.83
N ILE A 168 -1.57 17.32 0.35
CA ILE A 168 -1.76 18.63 0.98
C ILE A 168 -2.42 18.47 2.36
N VAL A 169 -3.52 17.72 2.45
CA VAL A 169 -4.29 17.49 3.68
C VAL A 169 -3.42 16.85 4.77
N LEU A 170 -2.66 15.81 4.42
CA LEU A 170 -1.71 15.19 5.35
C LEU A 170 -0.57 16.16 5.71
N GLY A 171 0.01 16.87 4.75
CA GLY A 171 1.02 17.89 5.04
C GLY A 171 0.54 18.92 6.06
N LEU A 172 -0.70 19.41 5.92
CA LEU A 172 -1.32 20.38 6.84
C LEU A 172 -1.44 19.89 8.28
N GLY A 173 -1.41 18.57 8.53
CA GLY A 173 -1.35 17.99 9.87
C GLY A 173 -0.11 18.43 10.67
N ALA A 174 0.95 18.90 10.02
CA ALA A 174 2.12 19.46 10.71
C ALA A 174 1.79 20.73 11.51
N VAL A 175 0.74 21.48 11.14
CA VAL A 175 0.30 22.69 11.86
C VAL A 175 -0.21 22.35 13.26
N PRO A 176 -1.25 21.49 13.45
CA PRO A 176 -1.66 21.09 14.79
C PRO A 176 -0.57 20.30 15.53
N ALA A 177 0.30 19.55 14.83
CA ALA A 177 1.48 18.92 15.44
C ALA A 177 2.41 19.95 16.08
N TYR A 178 2.75 21.02 15.36
CA TYR A 178 3.55 22.13 15.87
C TYR A 178 2.89 22.79 17.08
N CYS A 179 1.59 23.10 16.97
CA CYS A 179 0.84 23.75 18.03
C CYS A 179 0.82 22.90 19.31
N LEU A 180 0.58 21.59 19.18
CA LEU A 180 0.57 20.65 20.29
C LEU A 180 1.94 20.56 20.97
N GLY A 181 3.01 20.31 20.19
CA GLY A 181 4.38 20.25 20.71
C GLY A 181 4.81 21.53 21.41
N ARG A 182 4.55 22.69 20.79
CA ARG A 182 4.83 24.01 21.36
C ARG A 182 4.09 24.23 22.67
N ARG A 183 2.82 23.84 22.74
CA ARG A 183 1.96 24.08 23.91
C ARG A 183 2.36 23.20 25.09
N VAL A 184 2.55 21.90 24.87
CA VAL A 184 2.89 20.93 25.92
C VAL A 184 4.27 21.23 26.53
N TRP A 185 5.22 21.68 25.71
CA TRP A 185 6.59 21.99 26.17
C TRP A 185 6.82 23.46 26.50
N ALA A 186 5.85 24.34 26.22
CA ALA A 186 5.99 25.80 26.27
C ALA A 186 7.22 26.32 25.47
N LYS A 187 7.59 25.64 24.37
CA LYS A 187 8.79 25.95 23.57
C LYS A 187 8.52 25.82 22.08
N PRO A 188 8.75 26.87 21.26
CA PRO A 188 8.61 26.80 19.80
C PRO A 188 9.44 25.69 19.16
N SER A 189 10.63 25.42 19.69
CA SER A 189 11.52 24.36 19.17
C SER A 189 10.91 22.97 19.32
N ALA A 190 10.17 22.72 20.40
CA ALA A 190 9.47 21.44 20.57
C ALA A 190 8.35 21.29 19.54
N GLY A 191 7.63 22.37 19.24
CA GLY A 191 6.66 22.39 18.14
C GLY A 191 7.30 22.06 16.80
N ALA A 192 8.43 22.70 16.47
CA ALA A 192 9.14 22.44 15.22
C ALA A 192 9.63 20.98 15.12
N VAL A 193 10.16 20.43 16.22
CA VAL A 193 10.55 19.01 16.28
C VAL A 193 9.34 18.10 16.09
N THR A 194 8.21 18.36 16.75
CA THR A 194 6.99 17.56 16.59
C THR A 194 6.46 17.59 15.16
N ALA A 195 6.45 18.76 14.50
CA ALA A 195 6.05 18.88 13.11
C ALA A 195 7.00 18.14 12.16
N GLY A 196 8.32 18.24 12.38
CA GLY A 196 9.31 17.49 11.61
C GLY A 196 9.16 15.98 11.79
N VAL A 197 9.00 15.50 13.02
CA VAL A 197 8.76 14.08 13.34
C VAL A 197 7.48 13.58 12.70
N TYR A 198 6.41 14.38 12.70
CA TYR A 198 5.16 14.05 12.00
C TYR A 198 5.39 13.88 10.50
N LEU A 199 6.00 14.86 9.83
CA LEU A 199 6.23 14.80 8.37
C LEU A 199 7.21 13.69 7.97
N LEU A 200 8.16 13.33 8.85
CA LEU A 200 9.13 12.26 8.65
C LEU A 200 8.62 10.87 9.09
N TYR A 201 7.40 10.76 9.61
CA TYR A 201 6.86 9.52 10.14
C TYR A 201 6.54 8.51 9.02
N PRO A 202 7.21 7.34 8.95
CA PRO A 202 7.02 6.40 7.83
C PRO A 202 5.55 5.93 7.62
N PRO A 203 4.77 5.59 8.67
CA PRO A 203 3.36 5.22 8.47
C PRO A 203 2.52 6.31 7.79
N LEU A 204 2.78 7.59 8.10
CA LEU A 204 2.11 8.72 7.44
C LEU A 204 2.41 8.76 5.95
N GLN A 205 3.68 8.55 5.59
CA GLN A 205 4.16 8.62 4.21
C GLN A 205 3.67 7.45 3.37
N PHE A 206 3.65 6.24 3.93
CA PHE A 206 3.07 5.08 3.25
C PHE A 206 1.56 5.23 3.07
N ALA A 207 0.84 5.73 4.08
CA ALA A 207 -0.60 6.01 3.95
C ALA A 207 -0.87 7.03 2.83
N ASN A 208 -0.02 8.04 2.65
CA ASN A 208 -0.11 8.97 1.54
C ASN A 208 0.09 8.28 0.17
N LEU A 209 1.12 7.42 0.04
CA LEU A 209 1.55 6.84 -1.23
C LEU A 209 0.82 5.56 -1.62
N PHE A 210 -0.12 5.09 -0.80
CA PHE A 210 -0.90 3.91 -1.10
C PHE A 210 -1.79 4.13 -2.35
N ASP A 211 -3.00 4.63 -2.12
CA ASP A 211 -3.96 5.20 -3.08
C ASP A 211 -4.77 6.25 -2.31
N PHE A 212 -5.62 7.04 -2.96
CA PHE A 212 -6.47 7.98 -2.24
C PHE A 212 -7.44 7.25 -1.29
N HIS A 213 -7.48 7.66 -0.02
CA HIS A 213 -8.39 7.14 0.99
C HIS A 213 -8.95 8.29 1.83
N ALA A 214 -10.27 8.29 2.02
CA ALA A 214 -10.94 9.28 2.88
C ALA A 214 -10.38 9.28 4.31
N ASP A 215 -9.96 8.12 4.83
CA ASP A 215 -9.34 7.92 6.13
C ASP A 215 -8.18 8.90 6.42
N THR A 216 -7.46 9.35 5.39
CA THR A 216 -6.32 10.28 5.54
C THR A 216 -6.74 11.66 6.07
N PHE A 217 -8.00 12.07 5.87
CA PHE A 217 -8.55 13.29 6.47
C PHE A 217 -8.64 13.19 8.00
N ALA A 218 -8.78 11.99 8.56
CA ALA A 218 -8.85 11.80 10.01
C ALA A 218 -7.56 12.25 10.70
N THR A 219 -6.40 12.11 10.05
CA THR A 219 -5.09 12.46 10.62
C THR A 219 -5.01 13.92 11.06
N PRO A 220 -5.12 14.94 10.18
CA PRO A 220 -5.06 16.34 10.60
C PRO A 220 -6.25 16.76 11.47
N ILE A 221 -7.45 16.20 11.24
CA ILE A 221 -8.66 16.51 12.03
C ILE A 221 -8.46 16.11 13.50
N LEU A 222 -8.09 14.85 13.76
CA LEU A 222 -7.89 14.35 15.12
C LEU A 222 -6.69 15.00 15.80
N LEU A 223 -5.61 15.28 15.06
CA LEU A 223 -4.47 16.01 15.64
C LEU A 223 -4.85 17.44 16.03
N THR A 224 -5.75 18.09 15.28
CA THR A 224 -6.31 19.40 15.63
C THR A 224 -7.23 19.32 16.85
N ALA A 225 -7.99 18.22 17.01
CA ALA A 225 -8.76 17.97 18.23
C ALA A 225 -7.85 17.87 19.47
N PHE A 226 -6.74 17.11 19.38
CA PHE A 226 -5.72 17.06 20.43
C PHE A 226 -5.09 18.44 20.68
N ALA A 227 -4.65 19.16 19.64
CA ALA A 227 -4.09 20.50 19.80
C ALA A 227 -5.09 21.46 20.52
N SER A 228 -6.38 21.36 20.20
CA SER A 228 -7.45 22.18 20.79
C SER A 228 -7.69 21.87 22.27
N ILE A 229 -7.75 20.58 22.67
CA ILE A 229 -7.97 20.23 24.08
C ILE A 229 -6.77 20.65 24.94
N PHE A 230 -5.54 20.49 24.46
CA PHE A 230 -4.33 20.98 25.14
C PHE A 230 -4.20 22.52 25.13
N ALA A 231 -4.88 23.20 24.21
CA ALA A 231 -5.05 24.65 24.24
C ALA A 231 -6.13 25.12 25.23
N GLY A 232 -6.84 24.20 25.90
CA GLY A 232 -7.95 24.52 26.80
C GLY A 232 -9.25 24.91 26.07
N LYS A 233 -9.34 24.60 24.77
CA LYS A 233 -10.48 24.91 23.90
C LYS A 233 -11.34 23.67 23.69
N THR A 234 -12.01 23.20 24.75
CA THR A 234 -12.81 21.96 24.74
C THR A 234 -13.88 21.95 23.66
N GLY A 235 -14.61 23.05 23.45
CA GLY A 235 -15.64 23.13 22.40
C GLY A 235 -15.07 22.82 21.01
N TRP A 236 -13.95 23.45 20.65
CA TRP A 236 -13.27 23.18 19.38
C TRP A 236 -12.72 21.75 19.31
N ALA A 237 -12.19 21.21 20.40
CA ALA A 237 -11.74 19.82 20.44
C ALA A 237 -12.89 18.84 20.12
N LEU A 238 -14.08 19.08 20.68
CA LEU A 238 -15.27 18.27 20.41
C LEU A 238 -15.79 18.44 18.99
N VAL A 239 -15.76 19.67 18.43
CA VAL A 239 -16.13 19.91 17.03
C VAL A 239 -15.20 19.14 16.09
N TRP A 240 -13.88 19.27 16.24
CA TRP A 240 -12.91 18.55 15.41
C TRP A 240 -13.05 17.04 15.55
N ALA A 241 -13.17 16.52 16.78
CA ALA A 241 -13.38 15.09 16.99
C ALA A 241 -14.74 14.61 16.45
N GLY A 242 -15.76 15.47 16.41
CA GLY A 242 -17.05 15.17 15.82
C GLY A 242 -17.02 15.08 14.30
N LEU A 243 -16.18 15.89 13.63
CA LEU A 243 -16.00 15.83 12.17
C LEU A 243 -15.45 14.49 11.68
N LEU A 244 -14.80 13.71 12.54
CA LEU A 244 -14.35 12.35 12.19
C LEU A 244 -15.51 11.44 11.77
N MET A 245 -16.72 11.64 12.29
CA MET A 245 -17.91 10.88 11.90
C MET A 245 -18.32 11.12 10.44
N LEU A 246 -17.82 12.18 9.80
CA LEU A 246 -18.02 12.44 8.37
C LEU A 246 -16.96 11.73 7.50
N VAL A 247 -15.84 11.31 8.10
CA VAL A 247 -14.73 10.71 7.36
C VAL A 247 -15.09 9.32 6.87
N LYS A 248 -15.53 8.47 7.80
CA LYS A 248 -15.87 7.06 7.56
C LYS A 248 -16.60 6.50 8.78
N GLU A 249 -17.38 5.43 8.61
CA GLU A 249 -18.21 4.85 9.67
C GLU A 249 -17.42 4.42 10.92
N ASP A 250 -16.26 3.78 10.75
CA ASP A 250 -15.42 3.29 11.84
C ASP A 250 -14.70 4.42 12.61
N MET A 251 -14.56 5.61 12.00
CA MET A 251 -14.03 6.80 12.67
C MET A 251 -14.96 7.33 13.76
N ALA A 252 -16.25 6.96 13.74
CA ALA A 252 -17.15 7.23 14.86
C ALA A 252 -16.67 6.53 16.15
N LEU A 253 -16.05 5.35 16.07
CA LEU A 253 -15.47 4.69 17.24
C LEU A 253 -14.28 5.47 17.81
N VAL A 254 -13.54 6.19 16.97
CA VAL A 254 -12.46 7.09 17.40
C VAL A 254 -13.02 8.37 18.04
N SER A 255 -14.10 8.93 17.49
CA SER A 255 -14.83 10.04 18.14
C SER A 255 -15.37 9.64 19.51
N LEU A 256 -15.88 8.42 19.63
CA LEU A 256 -16.35 7.84 20.89
C LEU A 256 -15.23 7.81 21.93
N THR A 257 -14.11 7.16 21.63
CA THR A 257 -13.00 7.04 22.59
C THR A 257 -12.35 8.38 22.89
N PHE A 258 -12.31 9.32 21.93
CA PHE A 258 -11.87 10.70 22.18
C PHE A 258 -12.83 11.44 23.12
N GLY A 259 -14.15 11.29 22.95
CA GLY A 259 -15.16 11.84 23.85
C GLY A 259 -15.01 11.30 25.28
N LEU A 260 -14.81 10.00 25.43
CA LEU A 260 -14.51 9.35 26.71
C LEU A 260 -13.20 9.86 27.33
N TYR A 261 -12.15 10.05 26.51
CA TYR A 261 -10.89 10.66 26.94
C TYR A 261 -11.11 12.08 27.49
N VAL A 262 -11.90 12.91 26.81
CA VAL A 262 -12.23 14.27 27.29
C VAL A 262 -13.03 14.23 28.60
N ALA A 263 -13.96 13.29 28.74
CA ALA A 263 -14.76 13.13 29.96
C ALA A 263 -13.93 12.63 31.14
N ALA A 264 -13.11 11.59 30.95
CA ALA A 264 -12.37 10.92 32.01
C ALA A 264 -11.07 11.64 32.39
N VAL A 265 -10.28 12.07 31.41
CA VAL A 265 -8.94 12.65 31.63
C VAL A 265 -9.02 14.15 31.85
N HIS A 266 -9.79 14.87 31.02
CA HIS A 266 -9.95 16.32 31.14
C HIS A 266 -11.11 16.74 32.03
N ARG A 267 -11.87 15.77 32.58
CA ARG A 267 -12.98 15.98 33.52
C ARG A 267 -14.06 16.92 32.95
N ARG A 268 -14.35 16.80 31.65
CA ARG A 268 -15.37 17.60 30.96
C ARG A 268 -16.55 16.72 30.54
N PRO A 269 -17.72 16.82 31.20
CA PRO A 269 -18.86 15.93 30.92
C PRO A 269 -19.41 16.08 29.49
N SER A 270 -19.16 17.22 28.82
CA SER A 270 -19.45 17.41 27.40
C SER A 270 -18.84 16.33 26.48
N GLY A 271 -17.75 15.66 26.92
CA GLY A 271 -17.18 14.52 26.22
C GLY A 271 -18.12 13.30 26.15
N LEU A 272 -19.00 13.11 27.16
CA LEU A 272 -20.04 12.07 27.13
C LEU A 272 -21.10 12.37 26.05
N GLY A 273 -21.39 13.64 25.80
CA GLY A 273 -22.27 14.05 24.71
C GLY A 273 -21.71 13.66 23.33
N LEU A 274 -20.42 13.89 23.09
CA LEU A 274 -19.74 13.41 21.87
C LEU A 274 -19.74 11.88 21.79
N ALA A 275 -19.43 11.20 22.90
CA ALA A 275 -19.43 9.74 22.96
C ALA A 275 -20.81 9.15 22.59
N ALA A 276 -21.88 9.70 23.17
CA ALA A 276 -23.25 9.28 22.87
C ALA A 276 -23.59 9.53 21.39
N ALA A 277 -23.30 10.73 20.87
CA ALA A 277 -23.53 11.06 19.47
C ALA A 277 -22.77 10.10 18.53
N ALA A 278 -21.52 9.78 18.85
CA ALA A 278 -20.69 8.88 18.06
C ALA A 278 -21.23 7.45 18.04
N VAL A 279 -21.70 6.91 19.19
CA VAL A 279 -22.36 5.61 19.24
C VAL A 279 -23.65 5.61 18.41
N THR A 280 -24.45 6.66 18.52
CA THR A 280 -25.69 6.79 17.74
C THR A 280 -25.39 6.84 16.25
N VAL A 281 -24.43 7.65 15.81
CA VAL A 281 -24.04 7.73 14.39
C VAL A 281 -23.48 6.40 13.90
N PHE A 282 -22.59 5.75 14.65
CA PHE A 282 -22.06 4.43 14.30
C PHE A 282 -23.19 3.40 14.11
N ALA A 283 -24.12 3.31 15.06
CA ALA A 283 -25.27 2.43 15.01
C ALA A 283 -26.15 2.72 13.78
N LEU A 284 -26.44 4.00 13.51
CA LEU A 284 -27.22 4.41 12.34
C LEU A 284 -26.52 4.05 11.04
N LEU A 285 -25.21 4.26 10.92
CA LEU A 285 -24.46 3.93 9.71
C LEU A 285 -24.44 2.42 9.45
N ILE A 286 -24.15 1.62 10.48
CA ILE A 286 -23.98 0.17 10.35
C ILE A 286 -25.31 -0.56 10.18
N TRP A 287 -26.39 -0.13 10.84
CA TRP A 287 -27.67 -0.86 10.81
C TRP A 287 -28.74 -0.23 9.93
N VAL A 288 -28.62 1.05 9.59
CA VAL A 288 -29.63 1.75 8.78
C VAL A 288 -29.03 2.19 7.45
N VAL A 289 -28.02 3.07 7.45
CA VAL A 289 -27.58 3.71 6.20
C VAL A 289 -26.94 2.69 5.25
N ILE A 290 -25.86 2.02 5.64
CA ILE A 290 -25.12 1.12 4.75
C ILE A 290 -25.99 -0.06 4.29
N PRO A 291 -26.73 -0.77 5.16
CA PRO A 291 -27.57 -1.89 4.73
C PRO A 291 -28.69 -1.52 3.76
N ASN A 292 -29.17 -0.27 3.75
CA ASN A 292 -30.17 0.18 2.76
C ASN A 292 -29.56 0.39 1.36
N TRP A 293 -28.22 0.42 1.25
CA TRP A 293 -27.50 0.55 -0.02
C TRP A 293 -26.74 -0.72 -0.43
N THR A 294 -26.69 -1.76 0.42
CA THR A 294 -26.08 -3.05 0.11
C THR A 294 -27.14 -4.15 0.02
N GLN A 295 -27.08 -5.00 -1.01
CA GLN A 295 -28.03 -6.12 -1.16
C GLN A 295 -27.76 -7.29 -0.21
N THR A 296 -26.69 -7.21 0.59
CA THR A 296 -26.26 -8.22 1.57
C THR A 296 -25.90 -7.54 2.90
N PRO A 297 -26.00 -8.23 4.05
CA PRO A 297 -25.60 -7.65 5.33
C PRO A 297 -24.13 -7.20 5.30
N TYR A 298 -23.86 -5.94 5.64
CA TYR A 298 -22.51 -5.34 5.61
C TYR A 298 -21.46 -6.20 6.32
N PHE A 299 -21.78 -6.68 7.53
CA PHE A 299 -20.89 -7.53 8.30
C PHE A 299 -20.54 -8.83 7.56
N SER A 300 -21.49 -9.45 6.86
CA SER A 300 -21.23 -10.69 6.10
C SER A 300 -20.26 -10.48 4.93
N VAL A 301 -20.22 -9.28 4.34
CA VAL A 301 -19.33 -8.94 3.21
C VAL A 301 -17.93 -8.56 3.71
N HIS A 302 -17.85 -7.84 4.83
CA HIS A 302 -16.61 -7.21 5.29
C HIS A 302 -16.03 -7.80 6.58
N ASN A 303 -16.49 -8.97 7.04
CA ASN A 303 -15.94 -9.62 8.24
C ASN A 303 -14.54 -10.22 8.00
N ARG A 304 -13.52 -9.37 8.15
CA ARG A 304 -12.09 -9.72 8.10
C ARG A 304 -11.61 -10.44 9.38
N TRP A 305 -12.50 -10.59 10.36
CA TRP A 305 -12.27 -11.24 11.64
C TRP A 305 -13.04 -12.56 11.76
N ARG A 306 -13.45 -13.17 10.63
CA ARG A 306 -14.29 -14.38 10.61
C ARG A 306 -13.74 -15.54 11.45
N HIS A 307 -12.42 -15.62 11.62
CA HIS A 307 -11.76 -16.63 12.46
C HIS A 307 -11.99 -16.43 13.97
N LEU A 308 -12.45 -15.25 14.40
CA LEU A 308 -12.81 -14.92 15.79
C LEU A 308 -14.31 -14.99 16.06
N GLY A 309 -15.14 -15.03 15.01
CA GLY A 309 -16.60 -15.02 15.14
C GLY A 309 -17.32 -14.66 13.84
N ASN A 310 -18.53 -15.18 13.70
CA ASN A 310 -19.43 -14.93 12.57
C ASN A 310 -20.50 -13.88 12.88
N THR A 311 -20.54 -13.34 14.10
CA THR A 311 -21.44 -12.23 14.49
C THR A 311 -20.69 -11.12 15.23
N PRO A 312 -21.19 -9.87 15.25
CA PRO A 312 -20.58 -8.79 16.03
C PRO A 312 -20.42 -9.13 17.52
N TRP A 313 -21.37 -9.87 18.10
CA TRP A 313 -21.31 -10.30 19.49
C TRP A 313 -20.19 -11.32 19.72
N GLU A 314 -20.05 -12.32 18.84
CA GLU A 314 -18.95 -13.29 18.92
C GLU A 314 -17.58 -12.62 18.84
N LEU A 315 -17.42 -11.59 18.00
CA LEU A 315 -16.18 -10.81 17.94
C LEU A 315 -15.90 -10.02 19.23
N ILE A 316 -16.91 -9.42 19.84
CA ILE A 316 -16.74 -8.70 21.11
C ILE A 316 -16.40 -9.68 22.23
N ALA A 317 -17.03 -10.85 22.23
CA ALA A 317 -16.83 -11.89 23.23
C ALA A 317 -15.64 -12.81 22.93
N SER A 318 -14.94 -12.64 21.79
CA SER A 318 -13.85 -13.52 21.36
C SER A 318 -12.68 -13.65 22.34
N PRO A 319 -12.29 -12.65 23.15
CA PRO A 319 -11.25 -12.86 24.18
C PRO A 319 -11.63 -13.93 25.20
N VAL A 320 -12.92 -14.22 25.36
CA VAL A 320 -13.47 -15.24 26.27
C VAL A 320 -13.88 -16.50 25.51
N LEU A 321 -14.51 -16.36 24.34
CA LEU A 321 -15.00 -17.49 23.54
C LEU A 321 -13.88 -18.21 22.78
N HIS A 322 -12.86 -17.49 22.33
CA HIS A 322 -11.75 -17.97 21.51
C HIS A 322 -10.40 -17.37 21.97
N PRO A 323 -10.00 -17.57 23.25
CA PRO A 323 -8.84 -16.90 23.83
C PRO A 323 -7.53 -17.27 23.13
N ASP A 324 -7.36 -18.54 22.76
CA ASP A 324 -6.21 -19.05 22.04
C ASP A 324 -6.04 -18.38 20.67
N VAL A 325 -7.13 -18.25 19.90
CA VAL A 325 -7.11 -17.59 18.60
C VAL A 325 -6.91 -16.07 18.76
N PHE A 326 -7.62 -15.44 19.70
CA PHE A 326 -7.56 -14.01 19.93
C PHE A 326 -6.16 -13.54 20.35
N PHE A 327 -5.63 -14.09 21.44
CA PHE A 327 -4.30 -13.73 21.93
C PHE A 327 -3.19 -14.30 21.04
N GLY A 328 -3.39 -15.49 20.46
CA GLY A 328 -2.46 -16.08 19.50
C GLY A 328 -2.27 -15.22 18.25
N THR A 329 -3.32 -14.58 17.76
CA THR A 329 -3.25 -13.64 16.63
C THR A 329 -2.47 -12.38 16.98
N ILE A 330 -2.74 -11.77 18.15
CA ILE A 330 -2.02 -10.57 18.59
C ILE A 330 -0.52 -10.82 18.80
N LEU A 331 -0.17 -12.00 19.32
CA LEU A 331 1.20 -12.37 19.67
C LEU A 331 2.02 -12.90 18.49
N GLN A 332 1.47 -12.92 17.27
CA GLN A 332 2.22 -13.28 16.08
C GLN A 332 3.41 -12.32 15.87
N PRO A 333 4.60 -12.83 15.49
CA PRO A 333 5.78 -11.99 15.32
C PRO A 333 5.57 -10.79 14.37
N GLU A 334 4.79 -10.97 13.31
CA GLU A 334 4.46 -9.92 12.34
C GLU A 334 3.65 -8.79 12.98
N HIS A 335 2.73 -9.12 13.89
CA HIS A 335 1.85 -8.16 14.58
C HIS A 335 2.63 -7.41 15.67
N LEU A 336 3.54 -8.10 16.37
CA LEU A 336 4.48 -7.47 17.30
C LEU A 336 5.48 -6.56 16.57
N GLY A 337 5.96 -6.98 15.41
CA GLY A 337 6.80 -6.17 14.53
C GLY A 337 6.08 -4.89 14.09
N TYR A 338 4.82 -4.99 13.68
CA TYR A 338 3.98 -3.84 13.37
C TYR A 338 3.87 -2.85 14.53
N LEU A 339 3.59 -3.32 15.76
CA LEU A 339 3.54 -2.46 16.95
C LEU A 339 4.87 -1.74 17.19
N ALA A 340 5.99 -2.44 17.04
CA ALA A 340 7.31 -1.83 17.16
C ALA A 340 7.53 -0.75 16.09
N MET A 341 7.16 -1.02 14.84
CA MET A 341 7.29 -0.08 13.71
C MET A 341 6.40 1.17 13.87
N LEU A 342 5.31 1.09 14.64
CA LEU A 342 4.51 2.27 15.01
C LEU A 342 5.21 3.16 16.05
N VAL A 343 5.83 2.58 17.09
CA VAL A 343 6.32 3.35 18.26
C VAL A 343 7.79 3.73 18.19
N VAL A 344 8.62 2.94 17.51
CA VAL A 344 10.08 3.15 17.45
C VAL A 344 10.48 4.43 16.71
N PRO A 345 9.85 4.84 15.59
CA PRO A 345 10.13 6.15 14.98
C PRO A 345 9.92 7.31 15.96
N LEU A 346 9.08 7.12 16.97
CA LEU A 346 8.73 8.07 18.01
C LEU A 346 9.50 7.82 19.33
N ALA A 347 10.62 7.10 19.27
CA ALA A 347 11.49 6.73 20.40
C ALA A 347 10.77 5.95 21.53
N GLY A 348 9.66 5.26 21.23
CA GLY A 348 8.85 4.57 22.23
C GLY A 348 8.08 5.50 23.19
N LEU A 349 8.16 6.82 22.97
CA LEU A 349 7.52 7.83 23.81
C LEU A 349 5.98 7.74 23.88
N PRO A 350 5.25 7.26 22.84
CA PRO A 350 3.80 7.07 22.95
C PRO A 350 3.39 6.21 24.16
N LEU A 351 4.21 5.22 24.53
CA LEU A 351 3.93 4.29 25.64
C LEU A 351 3.87 4.98 27.01
N LEU A 352 4.42 6.19 27.14
CA LEU A 352 4.39 6.99 28.36
C LEU A 352 3.10 7.84 28.49
N ALA A 353 2.18 7.74 27.53
CA ALA A 353 0.88 8.41 27.54
C ALA A 353 -0.27 7.43 27.24
N PRO A 354 -0.46 6.38 28.07
CA PRO A 354 -1.47 5.34 27.83
C PRO A 354 -2.89 5.90 27.74
N GLU A 355 -3.18 7.01 28.43
CA GLU A 355 -4.49 7.66 28.37
C GLU A 355 -4.80 8.28 27.00
N ILE A 356 -3.79 8.65 26.22
CA ILE A 356 -3.95 9.10 24.83
C ILE A 356 -4.01 7.89 23.90
N LEU A 357 -3.16 6.88 24.11
CA LEU A 357 -3.19 5.63 23.35
C LEU A 357 -4.55 4.92 23.44
N ALA A 358 -5.26 5.06 24.57
CA ALA A 358 -6.60 4.52 24.76
C ALA A 358 -7.60 5.03 23.69
N VAL A 359 -7.40 6.23 23.14
CA VAL A 359 -8.21 6.75 22.04
C VAL A 359 -8.07 5.88 20.78
N GLY A 360 -6.88 5.31 20.57
CA GLY A 360 -6.56 4.49 19.40
C GLY A 360 -6.91 3.02 19.54
N LEU A 361 -7.51 2.58 20.67
CA LEU A 361 -7.85 1.17 20.87
C LEU A 361 -8.71 0.58 19.75
N PRO A 362 -9.81 1.23 19.29
CA PRO A 362 -10.64 0.64 18.23
C PRO A 362 -9.87 0.35 16.92
N PRO A 363 -9.18 1.34 16.28
CA PRO A 363 -8.42 1.05 15.07
C PRO A 363 -7.22 0.13 15.32
N LEU A 364 -6.58 0.18 16.50
CA LEU A 364 -5.45 -0.70 16.81
C LEU A 364 -5.87 -2.17 16.91
N VAL A 365 -6.94 -2.45 17.66
CA VAL A 365 -7.47 -3.80 17.85
C VAL A 365 -8.01 -4.35 16.53
N SER A 366 -8.76 -3.53 15.78
CA SER A 366 -9.23 -3.84 14.43
C SER A 366 -8.06 -4.30 13.53
N ASN A 367 -6.97 -3.53 13.50
CA ASN A 367 -5.80 -3.84 12.69
C ASN A 367 -5.08 -5.12 13.16
N LEU A 368 -4.81 -5.24 14.48
CA LEU A 368 -4.09 -6.39 15.06
C LEU A 368 -4.82 -7.71 14.94
N LEU A 369 -6.14 -7.70 14.86
CA LEU A 369 -6.94 -8.92 14.77
C LEU A 369 -7.30 -9.30 13.33
N SER A 370 -6.98 -8.44 12.35
CA SER A 370 -7.31 -8.72 10.95
C SER A 370 -6.47 -9.87 10.40
N ASN A 371 -7.09 -10.69 9.54
CA ASN A 371 -6.37 -11.69 8.75
C ASN A 371 -5.78 -11.13 7.43
N ILE A 372 -5.86 -9.80 7.21
CA ILE A 372 -5.36 -9.12 6.02
C ILE A 372 -4.12 -8.31 6.38
N GLU A 373 -2.97 -8.71 5.81
CA GLU A 373 -1.64 -8.10 6.02
C GLU A 373 -1.64 -6.57 5.92
N MET A 374 -2.42 -6.03 4.98
CA MET A 374 -2.51 -4.58 4.75
C MET A 374 -3.00 -3.78 5.97
N GLN A 375 -3.71 -4.40 6.93
CA GLN A 375 -4.18 -3.73 8.14
C GLN A 375 -3.14 -3.70 9.26
N TYR A 376 -2.32 -4.74 9.39
CA TYR A 376 -1.26 -4.84 10.39
C TYR A 376 0.14 -4.58 9.81
N THR A 377 0.24 -3.71 8.81
CA THR A 377 1.51 -3.22 8.27
C THR A 377 1.53 -1.70 8.24
N ILE A 378 2.70 -1.10 8.47
CA ILE A 378 2.86 0.35 8.32
C ILE A 378 2.85 0.81 6.86
N ARG A 379 2.92 -0.13 5.91
CA ARG A 379 2.97 0.11 4.47
C ARG A 379 1.59 0.32 3.83
N GLY A 380 0.51 0.19 4.62
CA GLY A 380 -0.87 0.44 4.21
C GLY A 380 -1.45 1.73 4.80
N HIS A 381 -2.65 2.11 4.34
CA HIS A 381 -3.34 3.33 4.78
C HIS A 381 -4.03 3.21 6.17
N TYR A 382 -4.21 2.00 6.70
CA TYR A 382 -4.93 1.73 7.97
C TYR A 382 -4.27 2.34 9.22
N THR A 383 -3.09 2.96 9.07
CA THR A 383 -2.42 3.73 10.12
C THR A 383 -2.87 5.20 10.18
N ALA A 384 -3.72 5.67 9.25
CA ALA A 384 -4.16 7.06 9.17
C ALA A 384 -4.82 7.57 10.48
N ALA A 385 -5.71 6.77 11.08
CA ALA A 385 -6.34 7.12 12.35
C ALA A 385 -5.41 6.98 13.57
N LEU A 386 -4.44 6.06 13.52
CA LEU A 386 -3.49 5.82 14.60
C LEU A 386 -2.39 6.87 14.66
N THR A 387 -1.93 7.36 13.51
CA THR A 387 -0.86 8.35 13.39
C THR A 387 -1.07 9.60 14.28
N PRO A 388 -2.20 10.32 14.24
CA PRO A 388 -2.38 11.51 15.08
C PRO A 388 -2.38 11.18 16.58
N ILE A 389 -2.86 10.00 16.95
CA ILE A 389 -2.92 9.53 18.34
C ILE A 389 -1.51 9.22 18.84
N LEU A 390 -0.71 8.51 18.04
CA LEU A 390 0.68 8.19 18.35
C LEU A 390 1.54 9.46 18.45
N ILE A 391 1.33 10.44 17.57
CA ILE A 391 2.03 11.73 17.62
C ILE A 391 1.63 12.51 18.87
N ALA A 392 0.34 12.60 19.20
CA ALA A 392 -0.11 13.26 20.42
C ALA A 392 0.43 12.57 21.69
N ALA A 393 0.40 11.24 21.72
CA ALA A 393 0.95 10.44 22.81
C ALA A 393 2.48 10.62 22.92
N ALA A 394 3.21 10.67 21.80
CA ALA A 394 4.64 10.95 21.78
C ALA A 394 4.96 12.33 22.34
N VAL A 395 4.18 13.37 22.03
CA VAL A 395 4.39 14.71 22.58
C VAL A 395 4.22 14.72 24.10
N VAL A 396 3.15 14.13 24.62
CA VAL A 396 2.92 14.08 26.08
C VAL A 396 3.94 13.18 26.78
N GLY A 397 4.21 12.00 26.21
CA GLY A 397 5.21 11.06 26.69
C GLY A 397 6.61 11.66 26.70
N SER A 398 6.98 12.42 25.67
CA SER A 398 8.25 13.14 25.62
C SER A 398 8.38 14.13 26.76
N ARG A 399 7.31 14.86 27.12
CA ARG A 399 7.33 15.80 28.23
C ARG A 399 7.49 15.10 29.57
N ARG A 400 6.83 13.96 29.77
CA ARG A 400 6.98 13.11 30.97
C ARG A 400 8.40 12.57 31.10
N ALA A 401 8.94 11.99 30.02
CA ALA A 401 10.32 11.52 29.97
C ALA A 401 11.33 12.64 30.23
N ALA A 402 11.04 13.87 29.79
CA ALA A 402 11.92 15.01 30.00
C ALA A 402 12.03 15.44 31.46
N THR A 403 10.94 15.34 32.23
CA THR A 403 10.97 15.55 33.68
C THR A 403 11.86 14.50 34.36
N TRP A 404 11.66 13.23 34.02
CA TRP A 404 12.46 12.11 34.52
C TRP A 404 13.96 12.22 34.16
N ALA A 405 14.25 12.69 32.94
CA ALA A 405 15.62 12.94 32.48
C ALA A 405 16.27 14.11 33.26
N GLN A 406 15.49 15.17 33.53
CA GLN A 406 15.94 16.32 34.31
C GLN A 406 16.31 15.93 35.75
N GLU A 407 15.51 15.08 36.40
CA GLU A 407 15.82 14.53 37.73
C GLU A 407 17.15 13.75 37.76
N ARG A 408 17.55 13.17 36.62
CA ARG A 408 18.82 12.43 36.44
C ARG A 408 19.97 13.32 35.96
N GLY A 409 19.78 14.64 35.94
CA GLY A 409 20.80 15.61 35.54
C GLY A 409 20.96 15.79 34.03
N TRP A 410 20.02 15.30 33.21
CA TRP A 410 20.03 15.49 31.76
C TRP A 410 19.20 16.70 31.36
N ARG A 411 19.56 17.33 30.24
CA ARG A 411 18.75 18.41 29.68
C ARG A 411 17.43 17.86 29.12
N PRO A 412 16.28 18.49 29.37
CA PRO A 412 14.99 18.11 28.77
C PRO A 412 15.03 17.98 27.24
N SER A 413 15.87 18.78 26.56
CA SER A 413 16.06 18.74 25.10
C SER A 413 16.66 17.43 24.59
N ALA A 414 17.30 16.62 25.45
CA ALA A 414 17.81 15.30 25.09
C ALA A 414 16.70 14.37 24.60
N VAL A 415 15.50 14.45 25.19
CA VAL A 415 14.34 13.63 24.78
C VAL A 415 13.83 14.04 23.40
N LEU A 416 13.76 15.34 23.13
CA LEU A 416 13.39 15.85 21.80
C LEU A 416 14.44 15.47 20.74
N ALA A 417 15.72 15.49 21.10
CA ALA A 417 16.80 15.06 20.22
C ALA A 417 16.73 13.56 19.92
N ALA A 418 16.43 12.71 20.91
CA ALA A 418 16.19 11.29 20.69
C ALA A 418 15.03 11.06 19.72
N MET A 419 13.89 11.71 19.97
CA MET A 419 12.69 11.58 19.12
C MET A 419 12.95 12.04 17.68
N ALA A 420 13.68 13.14 17.50
CA ALA A 420 14.08 13.63 16.18
C ALA A 420 15.04 12.64 15.48
N ALA A 421 16.04 12.13 16.21
CA ALA A 421 17.00 11.18 15.67
C ALA A 421 16.36 9.85 15.29
N THR A 422 15.49 9.26 16.13
CA THR A 422 14.78 8.02 15.80
C THR A 422 13.87 8.19 14.58
N SER A 423 13.22 9.34 14.44
CA SER A 423 12.37 9.65 13.30
C SER A 423 13.19 9.80 12.01
N VAL A 424 14.31 10.51 12.04
CA VAL A 424 15.22 10.63 10.89
C VAL A 424 15.80 9.27 10.51
N ILE A 425 16.26 8.48 11.48
CA ILE A 425 16.81 7.14 11.22
C ILE A 425 15.74 6.24 10.62
N ALA A 426 14.54 6.20 11.21
CA ALA A 426 13.40 5.45 10.66
C ALA A 426 13.06 5.89 9.23
N SER A 427 13.15 7.18 8.93
CA SER A 427 12.95 7.69 7.58
C SER A 427 14.04 7.19 6.62
N VAL A 428 15.30 7.18 7.03
CA VAL A 428 16.41 6.68 6.20
C VAL A 428 16.37 5.15 6.04
N THR A 429 15.83 4.40 7.00
CA THR A 429 15.87 2.93 6.98
C THR A 429 14.62 2.30 6.36
N PHE A 430 13.42 2.79 6.65
CA PHE A 430 12.18 2.13 6.25
C PHE A 430 11.03 3.05 5.80
N SER A 431 11.33 4.25 5.30
CA SER A 431 10.28 5.09 4.67
C SER A 431 10.10 4.82 3.17
N PRO A 432 9.02 5.32 2.55
CA PRO A 432 8.90 5.31 1.10
C PRO A 432 9.67 6.45 0.40
N LEU A 433 10.43 7.28 1.12
CA LEU A 433 11.11 8.47 0.57
C LEU A 433 12.42 8.11 -0.18
N PRO A 434 12.96 8.99 -1.06
CA PRO A 434 14.02 8.58 -2.00
C PRO A 434 15.36 8.25 -1.33
N TRP A 435 15.62 8.85 -0.16
CA TRP A 435 16.82 8.58 0.63
C TRP A 435 16.72 7.28 1.45
N SER A 436 15.53 6.66 1.50
CA SER A 436 15.30 5.42 2.22
C SER A 436 16.12 4.27 1.64
N GLN A 437 16.57 3.39 2.52
CA GLN A 437 17.22 2.13 2.18
C GLN A 437 16.21 0.97 2.09
N ASP A 438 14.91 1.21 2.27
CA ASP A 438 13.87 0.18 2.17
C ASP A 438 13.79 -0.40 0.73
N PRO A 439 14.12 -1.69 0.53
CA PRO A 439 14.04 -2.31 -0.79
C PRO A 439 12.60 -2.31 -1.34
N PHE A 440 11.60 -2.43 -0.45
CA PHE A 440 10.19 -2.38 -0.83
C PHE A 440 9.84 -1.01 -1.43
N ALA A 441 10.26 0.07 -0.76
CA ALA A 441 9.99 1.42 -1.21
C ALA A 441 10.60 1.72 -2.58
N ARG A 442 11.88 1.38 -2.77
CA ARG A 442 12.60 1.57 -4.04
C ARG A 442 11.84 0.96 -5.21
N LYS A 443 11.48 -0.31 -5.07
CA LYS A 443 10.72 -1.04 -6.07
C LYS A 443 9.34 -0.45 -6.33
N GLN A 444 8.63 -0.03 -5.28
CA GLN A 444 7.23 0.38 -5.41
C GLN A 444 7.05 1.85 -5.83
N PHE A 445 8.03 2.71 -5.57
CA PHE A 445 7.88 4.17 -5.70
C PHE A 445 8.94 4.85 -6.56
N TRP A 446 10.13 4.25 -6.74
CA TRP A 446 11.28 4.90 -7.36
C TRP A 446 11.67 4.26 -8.69
N ASP A 447 11.61 2.94 -8.80
CA ASP A 447 11.89 2.19 -10.02
C ASP A 447 10.64 2.01 -10.90
N VAL A 448 9.86 3.09 -11.06
CA VAL A 448 8.55 3.08 -11.74
C VAL A 448 8.61 3.90 -13.04
N ASN A 449 8.09 3.32 -14.12
CA ASN A 449 8.08 3.96 -15.44
C ASN A 449 6.65 4.27 -15.86
N PRO A 450 6.32 5.54 -16.15
CA PRO A 450 5.04 5.91 -16.74
C PRO A 450 4.71 5.11 -18.01
N ARG A 451 3.44 4.74 -18.17
CA ARG A 451 2.93 4.00 -19.33
C ARG A 451 2.01 4.92 -20.16
N PRO A 452 2.54 5.69 -21.12
CA PRO A 452 1.75 6.68 -21.87
C PRO A 452 0.61 6.08 -22.70
N ALA A 453 0.68 4.78 -23.03
CA ALA A 453 -0.36 4.05 -23.74
C ALA A 453 -1.74 4.18 -23.07
N VAL A 454 -1.83 4.24 -21.73
CA VAL A 454 -3.12 4.39 -21.05
C VAL A 454 -3.80 5.71 -21.38
N VAL A 455 -3.03 6.81 -21.45
CA VAL A 455 -3.54 8.14 -21.78
C VAL A 455 -4.00 8.17 -23.25
N ALA A 456 -3.21 7.59 -24.15
CA ALA A 456 -3.54 7.49 -25.57
C ALA A 456 -4.81 6.65 -25.82
N ILE A 457 -5.00 5.57 -25.06
CA ILE A 457 -6.20 4.72 -25.15
C ILE A 457 -7.40 5.43 -24.50
N ALA A 458 -7.23 6.04 -23.32
CA ALA A 458 -8.29 6.77 -22.62
C ALA A 458 -8.89 7.88 -23.49
N ALA A 459 -8.07 8.59 -24.26
CA ALA A 459 -8.50 9.65 -25.19
C ALA A 459 -9.40 9.14 -26.34
N ARG A 460 -9.41 7.83 -26.63
CA ARG A 460 -10.28 7.22 -27.64
C ARG A 460 -11.64 6.82 -27.10
N ILE A 461 -11.82 6.83 -25.78
CA ILE A 461 -13.08 6.42 -25.13
C ILE A 461 -13.91 7.69 -24.88
N PRO A 462 -15.14 7.79 -25.42
CA PRO A 462 -16.02 8.90 -25.09
C PRO A 462 -16.25 9.00 -23.57
N SER A 463 -16.30 10.22 -23.04
CA SER A 463 -16.48 10.46 -21.60
C SER A 463 -17.82 9.94 -21.05
N SER A 464 -18.85 9.89 -21.89
CA SER A 464 -20.17 9.33 -21.55
C SER A 464 -20.26 7.81 -21.69
N ALA A 465 -19.28 7.17 -22.34
CA ALA A 465 -19.31 5.73 -22.58
C ALA A 465 -19.03 4.96 -21.28
N SER A 466 -19.71 3.84 -21.10
CA SER A 466 -19.47 2.92 -19.99
C SER A 466 -18.23 2.05 -20.24
N VAL A 467 -17.49 1.74 -19.19
CA VAL A 467 -16.22 0.98 -19.29
C VAL A 467 -16.15 -0.16 -18.28
N SER A 468 -15.73 -1.35 -18.72
CA SER A 468 -15.20 -2.39 -17.84
C SER A 468 -13.68 -2.40 -17.94
N ALA A 469 -12.97 -2.24 -16.83
CA ALA A 469 -11.52 -2.02 -16.84
C ALA A 469 -10.78 -2.93 -15.86
N ALA A 470 -9.60 -3.40 -16.26
CA ALA A 470 -8.60 -4.00 -15.39
C ALA A 470 -8.32 -3.10 -14.16
N ASN A 471 -8.07 -3.70 -12.99
CA ASN A 471 -7.95 -2.95 -11.73
C ASN A 471 -6.91 -1.82 -11.81
N HIS A 472 -5.72 -2.10 -12.32
CA HIS A 472 -4.61 -1.13 -12.42
C HIS A 472 -4.80 -0.05 -13.49
N VAL A 473 -5.86 -0.16 -14.30
CA VAL A 473 -6.17 0.79 -15.38
C VAL A 473 -7.40 1.64 -15.02
N GLY A 474 -8.37 1.05 -14.33
CA GLY A 474 -9.69 1.66 -14.15
C GLY A 474 -9.69 2.99 -13.41
N ALA A 475 -8.69 3.26 -12.55
CA ALA A 475 -8.56 4.56 -11.89
C ALA A 475 -8.46 5.71 -12.90
N HIS A 476 -7.74 5.54 -14.02
CA HIS A 476 -7.59 6.56 -15.08
C HIS A 476 -8.89 6.87 -15.83
N LEU A 477 -9.90 6.03 -15.68
CA LEU A 477 -11.16 6.12 -16.42
C LEU A 477 -12.33 6.39 -15.48
N ALA A 478 -12.10 6.63 -14.19
CA ALA A 478 -13.13 6.56 -13.15
C ALA A 478 -14.18 7.68 -13.18
N LEU A 479 -13.89 8.82 -13.83
CA LEU A 479 -14.78 9.98 -13.89
C LEU A 479 -15.84 9.80 -14.98
N ARG A 480 -16.74 8.85 -14.74
CA ARG A 480 -17.89 8.54 -15.60
C ARG A 480 -19.02 7.91 -14.80
N ASN A 481 -20.24 8.00 -15.33
CA ASN A 481 -21.45 7.46 -14.69
C ASN A 481 -21.38 5.93 -14.51
N ALA A 482 -20.71 5.22 -15.42
CA ALA A 482 -20.64 3.75 -15.41
C ALA A 482 -19.21 3.25 -15.72
N ILE A 483 -18.51 2.84 -14.68
CA ILE A 483 -17.25 2.09 -14.74
C ILE A 483 -17.31 0.86 -13.85
N TYR A 484 -16.81 -0.27 -14.34
CA TYR A 484 -16.87 -1.55 -13.66
C TYR A 484 -15.47 -2.19 -13.56
N PRO A 485 -15.14 -2.86 -12.44
CA PRO A 485 -13.92 -3.62 -12.34
C PRO A 485 -14.06 -4.90 -13.17
N PHE A 486 -13.20 -5.11 -14.17
CA PHE A 486 -13.23 -6.29 -15.04
C PHE A 486 -13.02 -7.59 -14.23
N PRO A 487 -13.86 -8.63 -14.38
CA PRO A 487 -14.77 -8.88 -15.51
C PRO A 487 -16.20 -8.37 -15.32
N THR A 488 -16.52 -7.72 -14.20
CA THR A 488 -17.85 -7.13 -14.00
C THR A 488 -18.15 -6.13 -15.11
N GLY A 489 -19.35 -6.21 -15.66
CA GLY A 489 -19.80 -5.31 -16.72
C GLY A 489 -19.25 -5.61 -18.11
N MET A 490 -18.43 -6.65 -18.32
CA MET A 490 -17.81 -6.93 -19.62
C MET A 490 -18.81 -7.13 -20.78
N ASP A 491 -20.03 -7.55 -20.48
CA ASP A 491 -21.08 -7.83 -21.49
C ASP A 491 -21.95 -6.61 -21.81
N ARG A 492 -21.99 -5.63 -20.92
CA ARG A 492 -22.91 -4.47 -21.00
C ARG A 492 -22.20 -3.14 -21.19
N ALA A 493 -20.92 -3.04 -20.82
CA ALA A 493 -20.15 -1.82 -20.99
C ALA A 493 -19.94 -1.55 -22.49
N ASP A 494 -19.86 -0.29 -22.89
CA ASP A 494 -19.57 0.13 -24.27
C ASP A 494 -18.15 -0.27 -24.67
N TYR A 495 -17.22 -0.14 -23.73
CA TYR A 495 -15.82 -0.54 -23.90
C TYR A 495 -15.34 -1.47 -22.80
N VAL A 496 -14.44 -2.38 -23.16
CA VAL A 496 -13.72 -3.23 -22.20
C VAL A 496 -12.22 -3.06 -22.41
N ILE A 497 -11.49 -2.68 -21.37
CA ILE A 497 -10.04 -2.51 -21.42
C ILE A 497 -9.36 -3.52 -20.50
N VAL A 498 -8.46 -4.31 -21.08
CA VAL A 498 -7.74 -5.40 -20.42
C VAL A 498 -6.24 -5.28 -20.63
N ASP A 499 -5.45 -5.85 -19.72
CA ASP A 499 -3.99 -5.92 -19.86
C ASP A 499 -3.55 -7.35 -20.25
N VAL A 500 -3.41 -7.56 -21.56
CA VAL A 500 -2.97 -8.83 -22.14
C VAL A 500 -1.49 -9.13 -21.89
N SER A 501 -0.73 -8.26 -21.19
CA SER A 501 0.59 -8.63 -20.68
C SER A 501 0.52 -9.60 -19.49
N GLY A 502 -0.68 -9.84 -18.96
CA GLY A 502 -0.90 -10.75 -17.83
C GLY A 502 -0.87 -10.03 -16.48
N LEU A 503 -1.11 -8.72 -16.44
CA LEU A 503 -1.39 -7.99 -15.20
C LEU A 503 -2.88 -7.97 -14.84
N ASP A 504 -3.73 -8.49 -15.73
CA ASP A 504 -5.16 -8.38 -15.58
C ASP A 504 -5.74 -9.46 -14.66
N TYR A 505 -6.03 -9.06 -13.42
CA TYR A 505 -7.06 -9.67 -12.58
C TYR A 505 -7.40 -8.75 -11.39
N ILE A 506 -8.65 -8.81 -10.89
CA ILE A 506 -9.07 -8.28 -9.58
C ILE A 506 -8.45 -9.18 -8.50
N GLY A 507 -7.23 -8.88 -8.08
CA GLY A 507 -6.54 -9.63 -7.03
C GLY A 507 -5.11 -9.17 -6.78
N SER A 508 -4.42 -9.86 -5.88
CA SER A 508 -3.03 -9.53 -5.49
C SER A 508 -1.96 -10.09 -6.44
N SER A 509 -2.33 -10.90 -7.44
CA SER A 509 -1.39 -11.51 -8.40
C SER A 509 -2.08 -11.91 -9.72
N PRO A 510 -1.35 -11.90 -10.85
CA PRO A 510 -1.80 -12.46 -12.12
C PRO A 510 -2.33 -13.90 -12.04
N ASP A 511 -3.51 -14.15 -12.62
CA ASP A 511 -4.03 -15.50 -12.83
C ASP A 511 -4.41 -15.71 -14.30
N SER A 512 -3.47 -16.28 -15.06
CA SER A 512 -3.68 -16.54 -16.47
C SER A 512 -4.77 -17.58 -16.75
N GLU A 513 -5.05 -18.51 -15.83
CA GLU A 513 -6.08 -19.54 -16.05
C GLU A 513 -7.48 -18.93 -15.97
N ALA A 514 -7.70 -18.03 -15.01
CA ALA A 514 -8.93 -17.27 -14.88
C ALA A 514 -9.11 -16.25 -16.02
N PHE A 515 -8.03 -15.62 -16.49
CA PHE A 515 -8.09 -14.58 -17.52
C PHE A 515 -8.37 -15.10 -18.93
N ARG A 516 -7.77 -16.22 -19.35
CA ARG A 516 -7.89 -16.78 -20.71
C ARG A 516 -9.33 -16.94 -21.23
N PRO A 517 -10.28 -17.58 -20.51
CA PRO A 517 -11.64 -17.74 -21.01
C PRO A 517 -12.36 -16.40 -21.18
N LEU A 518 -12.06 -15.42 -20.32
CA LEU A 518 -12.62 -14.06 -20.42
C LEU A 518 -12.09 -13.34 -21.65
N LEU A 519 -10.78 -13.42 -21.90
CA LEU A 519 -10.17 -12.83 -23.09
C LEU A 519 -10.70 -13.48 -24.37
N ARG A 520 -10.83 -14.81 -24.41
CA ARG A 520 -11.42 -15.52 -25.56
C ARG A 520 -12.83 -15.02 -25.84
N ARG A 521 -13.66 -14.90 -24.81
CA ARG A 521 -15.01 -14.35 -24.94
C ARG A 521 -14.99 -12.93 -25.51
N LEU A 522 -14.10 -12.05 -25.06
CA LEU A 522 -13.96 -10.69 -25.61
C LEU A 522 -13.62 -10.71 -27.10
N VAL A 523 -12.67 -11.55 -27.51
CA VAL A 523 -12.26 -11.70 -28.91
C VAL A 523 -13.40 -12.20 -29.80
N GLU A 524 -14.22 -13.13 -29.28
CA GLU A 524 -15.34 -13.73 -30.01
C GLU A 524 -16.59 -12.85 -30.06
N THR A 525 -16.71 -11.85 -29.17
CA THR A 525 -17.96 -11.07 -29.02
C THR A 525 -17.81 -9.58 -29.26
N ARG A 526 -16.58 -9.06 -29.40
CA ARG A 526 -16.33 -7.61 -29.45
C ARG A 526 -15.23 -7.25 -30.44
N PRO A 527 -15.33 -6.11 -31.15
CA PRO A 527 -14.26 -5.63 -32.02
C PRO A 527 -13.09 -5.11 -31.20
N LEU A 528 -11.86 -5.47 -31.61
CA LEU A 528 -10.66 -4.85 -31.08
C LEU A 528 -10.49 -3.44 -31.67
N VAL A 529 -10.57 -2.42 -30.83
CA VAL A 529 -10.37 -1.02 -31.20
C VAL A 529 -8.88 -0.74 -31.35
N VAL A 530 -8.11 -1.00 -30.29
CA VAL A 530 -6.66 -0.76 -30.27
C VAL A 530 -5.98 -1.73 -29.30
N VAL A 531 -4.74 -2.10 -29.62
CA VAL A 531 -3.82 -2.75 -28.68
C VAL A 531 -2.51 -1.97 -28.68
N GLU A 532 -2.06 -1.54 -27.51
CA GLU A 532 -0.84 -0.73 -27.37
C GLU A 532 -0.16 -1.03 -26.02
N ASP A 533 1.13 -1.34 -26.04
CA ASP A 533 1.92 -1.78 -24.88
C ASP A 533 1.25 -2.92 -24.06
N GLY A 534 0.48 -3.79 -24.72
CA GLY A 534 -0.23 -4.89 -24.05
C GLY A 534 -1.54 -4.48 -23.35
N LEU A 535 -1.98 -3.22 -23.46
CA LEU A 535 -3.35 -2.82 -23.14
C LEU A 535 -4.21 -3.01 -24.38
N ALA A 536 -5.29 -3.78 -24.28
CA ALA A 536 -6.23 -4.02 -25.37
C ALA A 536 -7.59 -3.38 -25.03
N LEU A 537 -8.09 -2.54 -25.93
CA LEU A 537 -9.40 -1.91 -25.85
C LEU A 537 -10.35 -2.59 -26.84
N PHE A 538 -11.42 -3.17 -26.30
CA PHE A 538 -12.53 -3.75 -27.06
C PHE A 538 -13.73 -2.79 -27.05
N GLY A 539 -14.37 -2.62 -28.21
CA GLY A 539 -15.54 -1.75 -28.38
C GLY A 539 -16.84 -2.52 -28.34
N HIS A 540 -17.94 -1.87 -28.70
CA HIS A 540 -19.24 -2.52 -28.91
C HIS A 540 -19.46 -2.82 -30.40
N GLY A 541 -20.08 -3.94 -30.74
CA GLY A 541 -20.37 -4.37 -32.11
C GLY A 541 -19.82 -5.76 -32.45
N GLU A 542 -19.78 -6.07 -33.73
CA GLU A 542 -19.29 -7.35 -34.24
C GLU A 542 -17.77 -7.50 -34.09
N PRO A 543 -17.26 -8.71 -33.78
CA PRO A 543 -15.83 -8.96 -33.64
C PRO A 543 -15.08 -8.74 -34.96
N SER A 544 -13.88 -8.17 -34.88
CA SER A 544 -13.02 -8.02 -36.05
C SER A 544 -12.37 -9.36 -36.39
N ALA A 545 -12.43 -9.78 -37.66
CA ALA A 545 -11.84 -11.05 -38.12
C ALA A 545 -10.33 -11.15 -37.88
N ASP A 546 -9.64 -10.01 -37.79
CA ASP A 546 -8.20 -9.91 -37.55
C ASP A 546 -7.83 -9.70 -36.08
N THR A 547 -8.79 -9.76 -35.14
CA THR A 547 -8.57 -9.47 -33.71
C THR A 547 -7.42 -10.28 -33.13
N VAL A 548 -7.43 -11.61 -33.34
CA VAL A 548 -6.36 -12.50 -32.84
C VAL A 548 -5.02 -12.10 -33.44
N ALA A 549 -4.97 -11.88 -34.77
CA ALA A 549 -3.75 -11.49 -35.47
C ALA A 549 -3.18 -10.17 -34.92
N ARG A 550 -4.01 -9.17 -34.63
CA ARG A 550 -3.59 -7.90 -34.04
C ARG A 550 -3.12 -8.05 -32.58
N LEU A 551 -3.84 -8.81 -31.75
CA LEU A 551 -3.48 -9.01 -30.33
C LEU A 551 -2.10 -9.65 -30.16
N VAL A 552 -1.77 -10.60 -31.05
CA VAL A 552 -0.50 -11.35 -31.01
C VAL A 552 0.52 -10.80 -32.01
N ASN A 553 0.25 -9.64 -32.62
CA ASN A 553 1.11 -9.02 -33.64
C ASN A 553 1.60 -10.01 -34.71
N LEU A 554 0.67 -10.82 -35.22
CA LEU A 554 0.91 -11.84 -36.23
C LEU A 554 1.28 -11.19 -37.56
N ARG A 555 2.50 -11.43 -38.03
CA ARG A 555 3.08 -10.76 -39.19
C ARG A 555 3.96 -11.68 -40.02
N GLN A 556 4.08 -11.41 -41.32
CA GLN A 556 5.10 -12.05 -42.15
C GLN A 556 6.48 -11.50 -41.77
N ALA A 557 7.43 -12.39 -41.53
CA ALA A 557 8.83 -12.01 -41.37
C ALA A 557 9.73 -13.18 -41.73
N SER A 558 10.83 -12.93 -42.45
CA SER A 558 11.89 -13.92 -42.60
C SER A 558 12.76 -13.91 -41.34
N PRO A 559 12.79 -14.99 -40.54
CA PRO A 559 13.58 -15.03 -39.32
C PRO A 559 15.07 -15.17 -39.66
N ARG A 560 15.75 -14.05 -39.96
CA ARG A 560 17.17 -14.04 -40.33
C ARG A 560 18.10 -14.41 -39.15
N ASP A 561 17.63 -14.25 -37.91
CA ASP A 561 18.40 -14.48 -36.67
C ASP A 561 17.69 -15.38 -35.63
N ALA A 562 16.76 -16.25 -36.05
CA ALA A 562 16.00 -17.06 -35.09
C ALA A 562 16.74 -18.32 -34.63
N THR A 563 16.60 -18.62 -33.33
CA THR A 563 17.18 -19.81 -32.72
C THR A 563 16.19 -20.97 -32.75
N PRO A 564 16.53 -22.13 -33.35
CA PRO A 564 15.65 -23.29 -33.35
C PRO A 564 15.53 -23.90 -31.95
N VAL A 565 14.31 -24.24 -31.56
CA VAL A 565 14.01 -24.95 -30.31
C VAL A 565 12.83 -25.91 -30.54
N GLY A 566 13.17 -27.19 -30.74
CA GLY A 566 12.18 -28.21 -31.11
C GLY A 566 11.50 -27.88 -32.44
N GLN A 567 10.17 -27.74 -32.39
CA GLN A 567 9.31 -27.44 -33.55
C GLN A 567 9.15 -25.95 -33.81
N PHE A 568 9.77 -25.10 -32.98
CA PHE A 568 9.64 -23.64 -33.03
C PHE A 568 10.98 -22.97 -33.34
N LEU A 569 10.88 -21.71 -33.72
CA LEU A 569 11.97 -20.76 -33.87
C LEU A 569 11.71 -19.61 -32.88
N LEU A 570 12.68 -19.32 -32.01
CA LEU A 570 12.62 -18.15 -31.15
C LEU A 570 13.31 -16.98 -31.87
N VAL A 571 12.53 -15.99 -32.28
CA VAL A 571 12.96 -14.84 -33.09
C VAL A 571 13.45 -13.69 -32.21
N ALA A 572 12.70 -13.38 -31.16
CA ALA A 572 13.05 -12.34 -30.20
C ALA A 572 12.68 -12.77 -28.78
N ARG A 573 13.40 -12.24 -27.79
CA ARG A 573 13.24 -12.58 -26.37
C ARG A 573 13.62 -11.42 -25.48
N ALA A 574 12.84 -11.18 -24.44
CA ALA A 574 13.17 -10.26 -23.37
C ALA A 574 12.60 -10.78 -22.05
N VAL A 575 13.42 -10.79 -21.01
CA VAL A 575 13.04 -11.18 -19.65
C VAL A 575 13.47 -10.05 -18.73
N ILE A 576 12.51 -9.29 -18.19
CA ILE A 576 12.79 -8.02 -17.50
C ILE A 576 11.94 -7.92 -16.21
N PRO A 577 12.53 -7.53 -15.07
CA PRO A 577 13.97 -7.31 -14.87
C PRO A 577 14.73 -8.65 -14.76
N THR A 578 16.00 -8.67 -15.14
CA THR A 578 16.88 -9.85 -14.94
C THR A 578 17.38 -9.96 -13.50
N GLN A 579 17.23 -8.91 -12.69
CA GLN A 579 17.50 -8.91 -11.27
C GLN A 579 16.20 -8.72 -10.52
N VAL A 580 15.81 -9.73 -9.74
CA VAL A 580 14.51 -9.81 -9.08
C VAL A 580 14.69 -10.10 -7.60
N ALA A 581 13.95 -9.39 -6.77
CA ALA A 581 13.73 -9.81 -5.39
C ALA A 581 12.63 -10.88 -5.37
N PRO A 582 12.56 -11.75 -4.35
CA PRO A 582 11.43 -12.65 -4.24
C PRO A 582 10.11 -11.85 -4.06
N ARG A 583 8.99 -12.43 -4.47
CA ARG A 583 7.69 -11.76 -4.70
C ARG A 583 7.72 -10.62 -5.73
N ALA A 584 8.79 -10.47 -6.51
CA ALA A 584 8.79 -9.57 -7.67
C ALA A 584 8.12 -10.18 -8.88
N MET A 585 7.47 -9.29 -9.64
CA MET A 585 6.98 -9.61 -10.97
C MET A 585 8.13 -9.51 -11.96
N LEU A 586 8.21 -10.48 -12.85
CA LEU A 586 9.10 -10.54 -13.98
C LEU A 586 8.26 -10.72 -15.23
N ARG A 587 8.49 -9.89 -16.25
CA ARG A 587 7.80 -9.96 -17.53
C ARG A 587 8.69 -10.67 -18.54
N ALA A 588 8.17 -11.72 -19.15
CA ALA A 588 8.79 -12.36 -20.30
C ALA A 588 8.01 -12.01 -21.57
N ARG A 589 8.74 -11.65 -22.62
CA ARG A 589 8.22 -11.37 -23.96
C ARG A 589 9.01 -12.20 -24.96
N TYR A 590 8.30 -12.83 -25.87
CA TYR A 590 8.86 -13.70 -26.90
C TYR A 590 8.22 -13.38 -28.25
N SER A 591 8.99 -13.51 -29.32
CA SER A 591 8.46 -13.60 -30.68
C SER A 591 8.82 -14.97 -31.22
N TRP A 592 7.81 -15.74 -31.58
CA TRP A 592 7.97 -17.10 -32.05
C TRP A 592 7.71 -17.20 -33.54
N ALA A 593 8.27 -18.21 -34.20
CA ALA A 593 7.86 -18.72 -35.52
C ALA A 593 7.74 -20.25 -35.49
N LEU A 594 6.93 -20.83 -36.37
CA LEU A 594 6.82 -22.29 -36.55
C LEU A 594 7.81 -22.79 -37.61
N ARG A 595 8.44 -23.94 -37.35
CA ARG A 595 9.32 -24.61 -38.32
C ARG A 595 8.54 -25.43 -39.35
N ALA A 596 7.38 -25.94 -38.96
CA ALA A 596 6.48 -26.71 -39.79
C ALA A 596 5.04 -26.46 -39.34
N SER A 597 4.09 -26.59 -40.27
CA SER A 597 2.66 -26.53 -39.97
C SER A 597 2.23 -27.71 -39.08
N GLY A 598 1.25 -27.49 -38.22
CA GLY A 598 0.66 -28.54 -37.39
C GLY A 598 -0.76 -28.19 -36.94
N HIS A 599 -1.54 -29.19 -36.53
CA HIS A 599 -2.91 -29.04 -36.05
C HIS A 599 -2.98 -29.25 -34.54
N ALA A 600 -2.33 -28.36 -33.78
CA ALA A 600 -2.16 -28.48 -32.34
C ALA A 600 -2.04 -27.12 -31.66
N MET A 601 -2.23 -27.08 -30.33
CA MET A 601 -2.08 -25.88 -29.54
C MET A 601 -0.60 -25.64 -29.22
N PRO A 602 -0.01 -24.48 -29.54
CA PRO A 602 1.33 -24.14 -29.13
C PRO A 602 1.40 -23.89 -27.62
N CYS A 603 2.36 -24.52 -26.97
CA CYS A 603 2.57 -24.51 -25.53
C CYS A 603 4.01 -24.13 -25.19
N VAL A 604 4.21 -23.54 -24.01
CA VAL A 604 5.52 -23.22 -23.47
C VAL A 604 5.59 -23.55 -22.00
N ALA A 605 6.74 -24.05 -21.57
CA ALA A 605 7.12 -24.13 -20.17
C ALA A 605 8.28 -23.17 -19.93
N GLU A 606 8.13 -22.30 -18.94
CA GLU A 606 9.16 -21.39 -18.48
C GLU A 606 9.69 -21.88 -17.13
N ALA A 607 11.00 -22.05 -17.03
CA ALA A 607 11.63 -22.58 -15.82
C ALA A 607 12.85 -21.76 -15.40
N MET A 608 13.03 -21.63 -14.08
CA MET A 608 14.30 -21.20 -13.50
C MET A 608 15.13 -22.44 -13.18
N VAL A 609 16.23 -22.60 -13.90
CA VAL A 609 17.09 -23.78 -13.79
C VAL A 609 18.41 -23.41 -13.13
N SER A 610 18.77 -24.16 -12.09
CA SER A 610 20.05 -24.01 -11.39
C SER A 610 21.20 -24.65 -12.18
N GLY A 611 22.45 -24.38 -11.80
CA GLY A 611 23.64 -24.96 -12.46
C GLY A 611 23.68 -26.49 -12.51
N GLY A 612 22.92 -27.17 -11.64
CA GLY A 612 22.75 -28.63 -11.66
C GLY A 612 21.71 -29.17 -12.66
N GLY A 613 21.09 -28.30 -13.48
CA GLY A 613 20.11 -28.70 -14.50
C GLY A 613 18.70 -29.00 -13.97
N VAL A 614 18.49 -28.95 -12.65
CA VAL A 614 17.17 -29.15 -12.03
C VAL A 614 16.40 -27.81 -11.97
N PRO A 615 15.14 -27.76 -12.44
CA PRO A 615 14.30 -26.58 -12.31
C PRO A 615 13.91 -26.38 -10.84
N VAL A 616 14.17 -25.19 -10.30
CA VAL A 616 13.73 -24.80 -8.95
C VAL A 616 12.32 -24.19 -8.96
N TRP A 617 11.87 -23.79 -10.14
CA TRP A 617 10.54 -23.26 -10.41
C TRP A 617 10.22 -23.50 -11.89
N GLU A 618 8.97 -23.84 -12.19
CA GLU A 618 8.48 -24.04 -13.55
C GLU A 618 7.01 -23.61 -13.63
N SER A 619 6.67 -22.90 -14.71
CA SER A 619 5.29 -22.60 -15.12
C SER A 619 5.04 -23.18 -16.51
N ARG A 620 3.80 -23.58 -16.79
CA ARG A 620 3.40 -24.16 -18.07
C ARG A 620 2.12 -23.50 -18.53
N ARG A 621 2.06 -23.11 -19.80
CA ARG A 621 0.89 -22.42 -20.35
C ARG A 621 0.79 -22.59 -21.87
N PRO A 622 -0.41 -22.40 -22.43
CA PRO A 622 -0.54 -22.15 -23.85
C PRO A 622 0.13 -20.81 -24.22
N MET A 623 0.75 -20.78 -25.39
CA MET A 623 1.20 -19.53 -26.02
C MET A 623 -0.02 -18.72 -26.50
N PHE A 624 0.16 -17.41 -26.67
CA PHE A 624 -0.84 -16.53 -27.31
C PHE A 624 -2.22 -16.57 -26.63
N HIS A 625 -2.24 -16.76 -25.30
CA HIS A 625 -3.46 -16.94 -24.51
C HIS A 625 -4.40 -18.06 -24.99
N ALA A 626 -3.87 -19.06 -25.73
CA ALA A 626 -4.65 -20.10 -26.42
C ALA A 626 -5.63 -19.56 -27.48
N LEU A 627 -5.31 -18.42 -28.10
CA LEU A 627 -6.11 -17.80 -29.16
C LEU A 627 -5.63 -18.11 -30.58
N LEU A 628 -4.36 -18.51 -30.73
CA LEU A 628 -3.76 -18.79 -32.04
C LEU A 628 -3.28 -20.25 -32.11
N PRO A 629 -4.09 -21.19 -32.65
CA PRO A 629 -3.66 -22.55 -32.93
C PRO A 629 -2.63 -22.60 -34.07
N ALA A 630 -1.80 -23.64 -34.10
CA ALA A 630 -0.73 -23.78 -35.09
C ALA A 630 -1.22 -23.87 -36.55
N GLU A 631 -2.47 -24.24 -36.78
CA GLU A 631 -3.06 -24.32 -38.13
C GLU A 631 -3.29 -22.93 -38.76
N HIS A 632 -3.50 -21.92 -37.92
CA HIS A 632 -3.68 -20.52 -38.33
C HIS A 632 -2.37 -19.72 -38.26
N TRP A 633 -1.26 -20.38 -37.92
CA TRP A 633 0.06 -19.80 -37.78
C TRP A 633 1.04 -20.55 -38.68
N THR A 634 1.08 -20.18 -39.96
CA THR A 634 1.88 -20.91 -40.95
C THR A 634 3.37 -20.60 -40.84
N PRO A 635 4.27 -21.52 -41.28
CA PRO A 635 5.68 -21.22 -41.41
C PRO A 635 5.94 -19.92 -42.21
N GLY A 636 6.86 -19.09 -41.74
CA GLY A 636 7.12 -17.74 -42.28
C GLY A 636 6.36 -16.60 -41.59
N MET A 637 5.44 -16.93 -40.68
CA MET A 637 4.76 -15.97 -39.81
C MET A 637 5.43 -15.92 -38.43
N VAL A 638 5.47 -14.73 -37.85
CA VAL A 638 5.94 -14.46 -36.49
C VAL A 638 4.80 -13.93 -35.66
N ALA A 639 4.65 -14.45 -34.44
CA ALA A 639 3.67 -13.99 -33.46
C ALA A 639 4.35 -13.69 -32.12
N ASP A 640 3.87 -12.65 -31.45
CA ASP A 640 4.37 -12.19 -30.16
C ASP A 640 3.54 -12.79 -29.03
N ASP A 641 4.24 -13.28 -28.00
CA ASP A 641 3.70 -13.90 -26.81
C ASP A 641 4.34 -13.27 -25.57
N GLN A 642 3.55 -13.09 -24.50
CA GLN A 642 4.05 -12.50 -23.27
C GLN A 642 3.33 -13.03 -22.04
N ALA A 643 4.05 -13.01 -20.92
CA ALA A 643 3.51 -13.36 -19.62
C ALA A 643 4.25 -12.63 -18.49
N VAL A 644 3.53 -12.40 -17.39
CA VAL A 644 4.10 -11.92 -16.13
C VAL A 644 4.13 -13.07 -15.13
N PHE A 645 5.26 -13.23 -14.47
CA PHE A 645 5.51 -14.27 -13.47
C PHE A 645 5.87 -13.64 -12.13
N VAL A 646 5.37 -14.21 -11.04
CA VAL A 646 5.79 -13.84 -9.69
C VAL A 646 6.84 -14.84 -9.22
N VAL A 647 8.04 -14.35 -8.92
CA VAL A 647 9.09 -15.17 -8.29
C VAL A 647 8.62 -15.49 -6.87
N THR A 648 8.37 -16.76 -6.55
CA THR A 648 7.85 -17.12 -5.23
C THR A 648 8.92 -16.91 -4.15
N GLU A 649 8.49 -16.66 -2.92
CA GLU A 649 9.40 -16.42 -1.78
C GLU A 649 10.27 -17.63 -1.38
N ASN A 650 9.95 -18.81 -1.94
CA ASN A 650 10.66 -20.06 -1.69
C ASN A 650 11.82 -20.28 -2.67
N VAL A 651 11.92 -19.49 -3.75
CA VAL A 651 13.07 -19.57 -4.67
C VAL A 651 14.30 -19.00 -3.95
N PRO A 652 15.37 -19.78 -3.76
CA PRO A 652 16.56 -19.30 -3.07
C PRO A 652 17.24 -18.14 -3.83
N PRO A 653 17.99 -17.27 -3.14
CA PRO A 653 18.87 -16.31 -3.81
C PRO A 653 19.93 -17.03 -4.64
N GLY A 654 20.17 -16.56 -5.85
CA GLY A 654 21.10 -17.23 -6.76
C GLY A 654 21.03 -16.71 -8.20
N ARG A 655 21.81 -17.33 -9.07
CA ARG A 655 21.74 -17.11 -10.53
C ARG A 655 21.11 -18.33 -11.16
N TYR A 656 20.11 -18.09 -11.99
CA TYR A 656 19.34 -19.13 -12.66
C TYR A 656 19.29 -18.85 -14.15
N ALA A 657 19.40 -19.90 -14.95
CA ALA A 657 19.04 -19.80 -16.36
C ALA A 657 17.51 -19.78 -16.46
N TRP A 658 16.96 -18.76 -17.13
CA TRP A 658 15.57 -18.77 -17.57
C TRP A 658 15.49 -19.60 -18.84
N VAL A 659 14.86 -20.75 -18.74
CA VAL A 659 14.77 -21.76 -19.82
C VAL A 659 13.34 -21.80 -20.34
N VAL A 660 13.20 -21.79 -21.66
CA VAL A 660 11.92 -22.04 -22.32
C VAL A 660 11.93 -23.42 -22.96
N SER A 661 10.81 -24.13 -22.84
CA SER A 661 10.59 -25.43 -23.45
C SER A 661 9.26 -25.41 -24.21
N PRO A 662 9.26 -25.12 -25.52
CA PRO A 662 8.04 -25.09 -26.32
C PRO A 662 7.69 -26.46 -26.92
N TRP A 663 6.40 -26.74 -27.08
CA TRP A 663 5.89 -27.94 -27.77
C TRP A 663 4.52 -27.69 -28.39
N LEU A 664 4.09 -28.59 -29.29
CA LEU A 664 2.73 -28.64 -29.79
C LEU A 664 1.93 -29.69 -29.00
N ASP A 665 0.85 -29.27 -28.34
CA ASP A 665 -0.07 -30.16 -27.64
C ASP A 665 -1.25 -30.50 -28.55
N GLY A 666 -1.28 -31.75 -29.03
CA GLY A 666 -2.40 -32.29 -29.81
C GLY A 666 -3.50 -32.94 -28.96
N GLY A 667 -3.35 -32.95 -27.63
CA GLY A 667 -4.32 -33.56 -26.70
C GLY A 667 -5.25 -32.53 -26.04
N SER A 668 -6.17 -33.02 -25.21
CA SER A 668 -7.08 -32.18 -24.42
C SER A 668 -6.44 -31.57 -23.16
N GLY A 669 -5.11 -31.71 -23.00
CA GLY A 669 -4.37 -31.38 -21.78
C GLY A 669 -4.09 -29.89 -21.57
N LEU A 670 -4.39 -29.04 -22.57
CA LEU A 670 -4.19 -27.58 -22.52
C LEU A 670 -2.83 -27.17 -21.94
N CYS A 671 -1.77 -27.83 -22.39
CA CYS A 671 -0.39 -27.56 -21.98
C CYS A 671 -0.02 -27.92 -20.52
N ARG A 672 -0.84 -28.67 -19.79
CA ARG A 672 -0.56 -29.04 -18.38
C ARG A 672 0.60 -30.03 -18.23
N VAL A 673 0.79 -30.91 -19.20
CA VAL A 673 1.83 -31.94 -19.19
C VAL A 673 2.88 -31.61 -20.23
N LYS A 674 4.09 -31.27 -19.77
CA LYS A 674 5.25 -31.09 -20.65
C LYS A 674 5.74 -32.48 -21.12
N PRO A 675 5.85 -32.73 -22.44
CA PRO A 675 6.31 -34.02 -22.94
C PRO A 675 7.77 -34.30 -22.53
N GLN A 676 8.08 -35.57 -22.27
CA GLN A 676 9.45 -36.00 -22.01
C GLN A 676 10.30 -35.73 -23.26
N GLY A 677 11.46 -35.09 -23.08
CA GLY A 677 12.34 -34.72 -24.19
C GLY A 677 12.00 -33.42 -24.91
N ALA A 678 11.08 -32.60 -24.39
CA ALA A 678 10.87 -31.23 -24.90
C ALA A 678 12.19 -30.46 -24.96
N ALA A 679 12.47 -29.81 -26.10
CA ALA A 679 13.71 -29.09 -26.31
C ALA A 679 13.79 -27.88 -25.37
N ASN A 680 14.92 -27.73 -24.67
CA ASN A 680 15.16 -26.64 -23.74
C ASN A 680 16.08 -25.60 -24.39
N LEU A 681 15.72 -24.32 -24.25
CA LEU A 681 16.56 -23.22 -24.69
C LEU A 681 16.74 -22.21 -23.55
N PRO A 682 17.96 -21.98 -23.04
CA PRO A 682 18.22 -20.86 -22.13
C PRO A 682 18.09 -19.53 -22.90
N VAL A 683 17.30 -18.61 -22.35
CA VAL A 683 16.94 -17.34 -22.99
C VAL A 683 17.36 -16.10 -22.23
N ALA A 684 17.59 -16.22 -20.92
CA ALA A 684 18.13 -15.15 -20.09
C ALA A 684 18.82 -15.74 -18.84
N GLU A 685 19.63 -14.91 -18.18
CA GLU A 685 20.09 -15.17 -16.81
C GLU A 685 19.25 -14.31 -15.86
N VAL A 686 18.60 -14.96 -14.88
CA VAL A 686 17.82 -14.30 -13.84
C VAL A 686 18.57 -14.44 -12.52
N HIS A 687 18.87 -13.29 -11.91
CA HIS A 687 19.49 -13.22 -10.61
C HIS A 687 18.43 -12.92 -9.55
N VAL A 688 18.11 -13.93 -8.75
CA VAL A 688 17.26 -13.77 -7.57
C VAL A 688 18.14 -13.23 -6.46
N ARG A 689 17.91 -11.97 -6.08
CA ARG A 689 18.66 -11.33 -5.00
C ARG A 689 18.20 -11.87 -3.64
N PRO A 690 19.05 -11.78 -2.61
CA PRO A 690 18.58 -11.86 -1.23
C PRO A 690 17.45 -10.86 -0.98
N TRP A 691 16.60 -11.20 -0.01
CA TRP A 691 15.57 -10.29 0.49
C TRP A 691 16.13 -8.95 0.98
#